data_AF-A0A971FFY1-F1
#
_entry.id   AF-A0A971FFY1-F1
#
_cell.length_a   1.000
_cell.length_b   1.000
_cell.length_c   1.000
_cell.angle_alpha   90.00
_cell.angle_beta   90.00
_cell.angle_gamma   90.00
#
_symmetry.space_group_name_H-M   'P 1'
#
loop_
_entity.id
_entity.type
_entity.pdbx_description
1 polymer ?
#
loop_
_entity_poly.entity_id
_entity_poly.type
_entity_poly.pdbx_seq_one_letter_code
_entity_poly.pdbx_strand_id
1 'polypeptide(L)'
;MTLLLTMLLAAAVDGVSLPSVTTISPEHPLILLQVSAAFDNTDEAPEGTDRFAEADRHGLEIVRLWHWLPEDIRPYCQLQVELRARDHDLRLALFRRMLKEPQNAGVPVSVQVADPHDEYVFDPIHVEQLLVEFPCIRSLMLSEQRFAHYAKFNVERYAPPPHTRYTCDMIELAARHGRHVLIVLQGLKWLHISADVLNRPLLETMRAYPDHVIPINEHIESRHLIRQTAVWGLWLGGHVTHWGIEPQSWWYESSFMNGPGVFGDHLHPAEMPPALYRAMILQGAAMGATVYSFEPWWDLFDYGNRRCWEEAILPTLREVVGKKLVPTQEQVREKNRAAYRLAPARDINAFHRNLYDLDWLSDEGSLARAFYGVWEPMLEFELIPNRRNWFLPLLPPDTPQAELDNYDCVFEPGQYASVEAWEEALRACMPLTTADGEAWTCSINGHAYVMQTHENLYKQQPYSLTLPKPVRGLAALITPGGGLHLKWPADPGASRYFLLYAEGTPDGNRQPLFKTVKETAAPFAVYENAPAGLYAVTAETATMEQRTGAVNYLDYLVFSETVSEPVEYARFDGSETVEVVPMPQPPDDRPDAQTVFPTFDGVPEKYMPVADEITGRIEAMKKAYEAMDWRAVTEFYCPDYEDANGFHREYAGRAWKWWFRRNNKTFMLRQIRRWNFDVYAETGLVQVRMLFFCVAVRRDDQPFGYDGIVRIPRHKGAEVTCTWVRENDAWRLLRTDPALPNLEEILWNDRPMDKKETLVPSVDE
;
A
#
# COMPACT_ATOMS: atom_id res chain seq x y z
N MET A 1 -14.64 15.60 39.07
CA MET A 1 -13.37 14.90 39.36
C MET A 1 -13.57 13.70 40.27
N THR A 2 -14.17 13.86 41.45
CA THR A 2 -14.36 12.75 42.43
C THR A 2 -15.24 11.61 41.91
N LEU A 3 -16.32 11.91 41.17
CA LEU A 3 -17.20 10.88 40.60
C LEU A 3 -16.52 10.04 39.50
N LEU A 4 -15.69 10.68 38.66
CA LEU A 4 -14.93 10.03 37.58
C LEU A 4 -13.85 9.11 38.16
N LEU A 5 -13.17 9.57 39.22
CA LEU A 5 -12.18 8.79 39.96
C LEU A 5 -12.82 7.56 40.62
N THR A 6 -14.06 7.70 41.13
CA THR A 6 -14.79 6.60 41.78
C THR A 6 -15.26 5.56 40.75
N MET A 7 -15.63 5.98 39.53
CA MET A 7 -15.94 5.07 38.42
C MET A 7 -14.69 4.34 37.89
N LEU A 8 -13.56 5.03 37.77
CA LEU A 8 -12.27 4.44 37.38
C LEU A 8 -11.78 3.39 38.40
N LEU A 9 -11.94 3.67 39.70
CA LEU A 9 -11.60 2.73 40.77
C LEU A 9 -12.55 1.52 40.87
N ALA A 10 -13.82 1.68 40.48
CA ALA A 10 -14.78 0.56 40.44
C ALA A 10 -14.57 -0.35 39.22
N ALA A 11 -14.23 0.22 38.05
CA ALA A 11 -13.96 -0.56 36.83
C ALA A 11 -12.71 -1.46 36.94
N ALA A 12 -11.71 -1.03 37.73
CA ALA A 12 -10.48 -1.79 37.97
C ALA A 12 -10.68 -3.10 38.77
N VAL A 13 -11.83 -3.28 39.44
CA VAL A 13 -12.09 -4.44 40.32
C VAL A 13 -12.89 -5.55 39.62
N ASP A 14 -13.62 -5.24 38.54
CA ASP A 14 -14.57 -6.18 37.90
C ASP A 14 -14.30 -6.48 36.41
N GLY A 15 -13.14 -6.11 35.86
CA GLY A 15 -12.82 -6.36 34.44
C GLY A 15 -13.74 -5.61 33.47
N VAL A 16 -14.26 -4.45 33.89
CA VAL A 16 -15.21 -3.64 33.11
C VAL A 16 -14.46 -2.83 32.05
N SER A 17 -14.79 -3.07 30.77
CA SER A 17 -14.32 -2.22 29.66
C SER A 17 -14.94 -0.83 29.76
N LEU A 18 -14.11 0.21 29.68
CA LEU A 18 -14.62 1.58 29.61
C LEU A 18 -14.96 1.95 28.16
N PRO A 19 -15.97 2.79 27.90
CA PRO A 19 -16.18 3.34 26.57
C PRO A 19 -14.91 4.00 26.03
N SER A 20 -14.65 3.83 24.74
CA SER A 20 -13.53 4.49 24.06
C SER A 20 -13.60 6.01 24.23
N VAL A 21 -12.43 6.64 24.49
CA VAL A 21 -12.29 8.10 24.54
C VAL A 21 -12.16 8.76 23.17
N THR A 22 -12.02 7.97 22.10
CA THR A 22 -11.95 8.44 20.72
C THR A 22 -13.12 7.87 19.95
N THR A 23 -13.97 8.75 19.43
CA THR A 23 -15.02 8.37 18.48
C THR A 23 -14.37 8.02 17.14
N ILE A 24 -14.69 6.83 16.63
CA ILE A 24 -14.29 6.37 15.30
C ILE A 24 -15.56 5.90 14.59
N SER A 25 -15.79 6.39 13.38
CA SER A 25 -16.89 5.95 12.53
C SER A 25 -16.55 6.20 11.05
N PRO A 26 -17.35 5.71 10.09
CA PRO A 26 -17.18 6.07 8.68
C PRO A 26 -17.21 7.59 8.42
N GLU A 27 -18.01 8.34 9.18
CA GLU A 27 -18.09 9.81 9.11
C GLU A 27 -17.03 10.51 9.95
N HIS A 28 -16.41 9.81 10.89
CA HIS A 28 -15.35 10.33 11.75
C HIS A 28 -14.15 9.37 11.79
N PRO A 29 -13.42 9.22 10.67
CA PRO A 29 -12.25 8.37 10.63
C PRO A 29 -11.14 8.93 11.53
N LEU A 30 -10.30 8.04 12.05
CA LEU A 30 -9.10 8.39 12.81
C LEU A 30 -7.90 8.50 11.87
N ILE A 31 -7.17 9.61 11.95
CA ILE A 31 -5.94 9.87 11.18
C ILE A 31 -4.78 9.95 12.18
N LEU A 32 -3.78 9.09 12.03
CA LEU A 32 -2.55 9.11 12.82
C LEU A 32 -1.42 9.65 11.94
N LEU A 33 -0.68 10.61 12.47
CA LEU A 33 0.43 11.23 11.76
C LEU A 33 1.69 11.08 12.60
N GLN A 34 2.67 10.34 12.09
CA GLN A 34 3.95 10.12 12.76
C GLN A 34 4.71 11.45 12.88
N VAL A 35 5.15 11.77 14.10
CA VAL A 35 6.04 12.91 14.36
C VAL A 35 7.48 12.44 14.31
N SER A 36 8.37 13.27 13.78
CA SER A 36 9.79 12.94 13.76
C SER A 36 10.34 12.81 15.18
N ALA A 37 10.81 11.62 15.52
CA ALA A 37 11.56 11.38 16.74
C ALA A 37 13.03 11.81 16.64
N ALA A 38 13.52 12.11 15.42
CA ALA A 38 14.94 12.29 15.13
C ALA A 38 15.23 13.70 14.63
N PHE A 39 15.89 14.51 15.47
CA PHE A 39 16.46 15.78 15.01
C PHE A 39 17.80 15.58 14.25
N ASP A 40 18.37 14.36 14.28
CA ASP A 40 19.63 13.98 13.61
C ASP A 40 19.56 12.63 12.84
N ASN A 41 18.35 12.21 12.44
CA ASN A 41 18.11 11.15 11.43
C ASN A 41 18.67 9.73 11.74
N THR A 42 18.59 9.28 13.00
CA THR A 42 19.02 7.93 13.43
C THR A 42 17.97 7.29 14.36
N ASP A 43 17.73 5.98 14.24
CA ASP A 43 16.82 5.19 15.11
C ASP A 43 17.27 5.13 16.58
N GLU A 44 18.52 5.49 16.83
CA GLU A 44 19.10 5.64 18.16
C GLU A 44 19.74 7.02 18.26
N ALA A 45 19.47 7.73 19.36
CA ALA A 45 20.12 9.01 19.62
C ALA A 45 21.65 8.84 19.56
N PRO A 46 22.39 9.66 18.78
CA PRO A 46 23.83 9.57 18.67
C PRO A 46 24.52 9.55 20.04
N GLU A 47 25.65 8.86 20.14
CA GLU A 47 26.41 8.79 21.38
C GLU A 47 26.77 10.20 21.86
N GLY A 48 26.32 10.57 23.07
CA GLY A 48 26.50 11.91 23.65
C GLY A 48 25.28 12.84 23.54
N THR A 49 24.19 12.45 22.89
CA THR A 49 22.94 13.22 22.85
C THR A 49 22.26 13.27 24.23
N ASP A 50 21.88 14.46 24.68
CA ASP A 50 21.03 14.63 25.87
C ASP A 50 19.60 14.21 25.54
N ARG A 51 19.30 12.95 25.86
CA ARG A 51 17.99 12.34 25.60
C ARG A 51 16.83 13.06 26.30
N PHE A 52 17.06 13.70 27.44
CA PHE A 52 16.01 14.46 28.13
C PHE A 52 15.70 15.75 27.38
N ALA A 53 16.73 16.47 26.92
CA ALA A 53 16.55 17.65 26.08
C ALA A 53 15.89 17.30 24.72
N GLU A 54 16.20 16.14 24.15
CA GLU A 54 15.54 15.63 22.96
C GLU A 54 14.06 15.31 23.18
N ALA A 55 13.71 14.64 24.30
CA ALA A 55 12.32 14.41 24.68
C ALA A 55 11.55 15.73 24.87
N ASP A 56 12.15 16.74 25.51
CA ASP A 56 11.55 18.08 25.65
C ASP A 56 11.33 18.75 24.27
N ARG A 57 12.30 18.66 23.35
CA ARG A 57 12.17 19.17 21.97
C ARG A 57 11.07 18.45 21.19
N HIS A 58 10.99 17.13 21.30
CA HIS A 58 9.95 16.33 20.64
C HIS A 58 8.55 16.72 21.17
N GLY A 59 8.41 16.96 22.48
CA GLY A 59 7.19 17.49 23.09
C GLY A 59 6.71 18.80 22.46
N LEU A 60 7.63 19.75 22.23
CA LEU A 60 7.34 21.03 21.57
C LEU A 60 7.01 20.87 20.09
N GLU A 61 7.67 19.95 19.41
CA GLU A 61 7.43 19.66 17.99
C GLU A 61 6.02 19.10 17.75
N ILE A 62 5.56 18.19 18.62
CA ILE A 62 4.18 17.68 18.61
C ILE A 62 3.17 18.85 18.70
N VAL A 63 3.41 19.81 19.60
CA VAL A 63 2.53 21.00 19.73
C VAL A 63 2.59 21.90 18.50
N ARG A 64 3.78 22.13 17.93
CA ARG A 64 3.97 22.90 16.70
C ARG A 64 3.13 22.31 15.56
N LEU A 65 3.29 21.00 15.32
CA LEU A 65 2.60 20.29 14.25
C LEU A 65 1.08 20.28 14.45
N TRP A 66 0.60 20.11 15.69
CA TRP A 66 -0.83 20.18 15.98
C TRP A 66 -1.46 21.52 15.58
N HIS A 67 -0.75 22.62 15.82
CA HIS A 67 -1.19 23.95 15.40
C HIS A 67 -1.01 24.21 13.89
N TRP A 68 -0.08 23.50 13.26
CA TRP A 68 0.13 23.55 11.81
C TRP A 68 -0.97 22.84 11.03
N LEU A 69 -1.57 21.78 11.59
CA LEU A 69 -2.65 21.03 10.96
C LEU A 69 -3.86 21.93 10.61
N PRO A 70 -4.43 21.81 9.40
CA PRO A 70 -5.63 22.55 9.05
C PRO A 70 -6.83 22.24 9.95
N GLU A 71 -7.63 23.25 10.28
CA GLU A 71 -8.76 23.11 11.22
C GLU A 71 -9.84 22.12 10.77
N ASP A 72 -9.97 21.90 9.47
CA ASP A 72 -10.96 21.00 8.89
C ASP A 72 -10.57 19.52 9.01
N ILE A 73 -9.27 19.20 9.15
CA ILE A 73 -8.78 17.82 9.33
C ILE A 73 -8.35 17.52 10.77
N ARG A 74 -7.90 18.53 11.51
CA ARG A 74 -7.39 18.40 12.89
C ARG A 74 -8.32 17.62 13.84
N PRO A 75 -9.67 17.74 13.80
CA PRO A 75 -10.57 16.98 14.67
C PRO A 75 -10.54 15.45 14.49
N TYR A 76 -9.97 14.99 13.37
CA TYR A 76 -9.83 13.57 13.04
C TYR A 76 -8.42 13.05 13.38
N CYS A 77 -7.50 13.92 13.79
CA CYS A 77 -6.08 13.59 13.93
C CYS A 77 -5.68 13.21 15.37
N GLN A 78 -4.70 12.31 15.48
CA GLN A 78 -3.80 12.20 16.63
C GLN A 78 -2.35 12.20 16.12
N LEU A 79 -1.43 12.66 16.95
CA LEU A 79 0.00 12.62 16.63
C LEU A 79 0.60 11.33 17.19
N GLN A 80 1.15 10.50 16.31
CA GLN A 80 1.84 9.27 16.68
C GLN A 80 3.29 9.61 17.06
N VAL A 81 3.74 9.04 18.18
CA VAL A 81 5.06 9.33 18.74
C VAL A 81 5.75 8.04 19.14
N GLU A 82 7.05 8.00 18.86
CA GLU A 82 7.94 6.93 19.29
C GLU A 82 9.11 7.45 20.12
N LEU A 83 9.52 6.66 21.11
CA LEU A 83 10.72 6.86 21.91
C LEU A 83 11.26 5.47 22.28
N ARG A 84 12.44 5.11 21.76
CA ARG A 84 13.09 3.81 21.99
C ARG A 84 14.08 3.88 23.15
N ALA A 85 13.88 3.10 24.22
CA ALA A 85 14.86 2.90 25.29
C ALA A 85 14.64 1.52 25.92
N ARG A 86 15.73 0.74 26.07
CA ARG A 86 15.68 -0.61 26.66
C ARG A 86 15.37 -0.57 28.15
N ASP A 87 15.90 0.43 28.86
CA ASP A 87 15.60 0.67 30.27
C ASP A 87 14.20 1.29 30.42
N HIS A 88 13.28 0.56 31.06
CA HIS A 88 11.88 0.97 31.20
C HIS A 88 11.70 2.21 32.08
N ASP A 89 12.52 2.38 33.13
CA ASP A 89 12.43 3.55 34.02
C ASP A 89 12.90 4.81 33.30
N LEU A 90 13.99 4.72 32.53
CA LEU A 90 14.45 5.78 31.65
C LEU A 90 13.39 6.09 30.59
N ARG A 91 12.83 5.08 29.92
CA ARG A 91 11.80 5.29 28.89
C ARG A 91 10.58 6.01 29.45
N LEU A 92 10.11 5.61 30.62
CA LEU A 92 9.02 6.28 31.34
C LEU A 92 9.37 7.74 31.66
N ALA A 93 10.59 8.00 32.13
CA ALA A 93 11.04 9.36 32.42
C ALA A 93 11.11 10.25 31.16
N LEU A 94 11.53 9.70 30.02
CA LEU A 94 11.56 10.38 28.74
C LEU A 94 10.14 10.68 28.22
N PHE A 95 9.22 9.71 28.28
CA PHE A 95 7.82 9.94 27.92
C PHE A 95 7.18 11.02 28.80
N ARG A 96 7.43 11.02 30.12
CA ARG A 96 6.93 12.07 31.03
C ARG A 96 7.37 13.48 30.63
N ARG A 97 8.58 13.62 30.09
CA ARG A 97 9.10 14.90 29.57
C ARG A 97 8.38 15.30 28.29
N MET A 98 8.39 14.41 27.31
CA MET A 98 7.80 14.64 26.00
C MET A 98 6.30 14.95 26.08
N LEU A 99 5.54 14.20 26.89
CA LEU A 99 4.08 14.29 26.96
C LEU A 99 3.55 15.49 27.75
N LYS A 100 4.42 16.20 28.48
CA LYS A 100 4.03 17.37 29.29
C LYS A 100 3.45 18.48 28.42
N GLU A 101 4.13 18.86 27.34
CA GLU A 101 3.69 19.95 26.47
C GLU A 101 2.41 19.58 25.67
N PRO A 102 2.32 18.40 25.03
CA PRO A 102 1.08 17.92 24.39
C PRO A 102 -0.12 17.87 25.36
N GLN A 103 0.08 17.40 26.60
CA GLN A 103 -0.98 17.37 27.62
C GLN A 103 -1.47 18.77 27.98
N ASN A 104 -0.56 19.74 28.17
CA ASN A 104 -0.91 21.11 28.49
C ASN A 104 -1.64 21.81 27.33
N ALA A 105 -1.26 21.48 26.09
CA ALA A 105 -1.88 22.00 24.88
C ALA A 105 -3.16 21.25 24.45
N GLY A 106 -3.52 20.16 25.14
CA GLY A 106 -4.68 19.34 24.82
C GLY A 106 -4.56 18.55 23.51
N VAL A 107 -3.33 18.24 23.08
CA VAL A 107 -3.04 17.52 21.84
C VAL A 107 -3.26 16.01 22.05
N PRO A 108 -4.12 15.35 21.28
CA PRO A 108 -4.30 13.90 21.37
C PRO A 108 -3.11 13.16 20.74
N VAL A 109 -2.57 12.17 21.46
CA VAL A 109 -1.38 11.42 21.03
C VAL A 109 -1.61 9.90 21.01
N SER A 110 -0.92 9.24 20.08
CA SER A 110 -0.77 7.78 20.01
C SER A 110 0.67 7.42 20.37
N VAL A 111 0.87 6.54 21.36
CA VAL A 111 2.21 6.19 21.85
C VAL A 111 2.60 4.80 21.39
N GLN A 112 3.74 4.67 20.70
CA GLN A 112 4.29 3.37 20.34
C GLN A 112 4.99 2.71 21.54
N VAL A 113 4.50 1.53 21.90
CA VAL A 113 4.95 0.76 23.07
C VAL A 113 5.67 -0.54 22.70
N ALA A 114 5.58 -0.97 21.43
CA ALA A 114 6.38 -2.04 20.87
C ALA A 114 6.81 -1.71 19.42
N ASP A 115 8.03 -2.11 19.06
CA ASP A 115 8.64 -1.92 17.73
C ASP A 115 9.07 -3.28 17.14
N PRO A 116 9.51 -3.37 15.87
CA PRO A 116 10.03 -4.62 15.30
C PRO A 116 11.14 -5.33 16.11
N HIS A 117 11.87 -4.63 16.98
CA HIS A 117 12.90 -5.21 17.83
C HIS A 117 12.38 -5.50 19.25
N ASP A 118 12.32 -6.78 19.61
CA ASP A 118 11.77 -7.26 20.89
C ASP A 118 12.39 -6.59 22.14
N GLU A 119 13.63 -6.10 22.05
CA GLU A 119 14.34 -5.41 23.13
C GLU A 119 13.77 -4.01 23.48
N TYR A 120 12.92 -3.45 22.63
CA TYR A 120 12.21 -2.18 22.87
C TYR A 120 10.71 -2.38 23.13
N VAL A 121 10.27 -3.56 23.55
CA VAL A 121 8.92 -3.74 24.12
C VAL A 121 8.84 -3.02 25.47
N PHE A 122 7.78 -2.25 25.73
CA PHE A 122 7.62 -1.49 26.98
C PHE A 122 6.78 -2.26 28.01
N ASP A 123 7.23 -2.33 29.26
CA ASP A 123 6.50 -3.00 30.35
C ASP A 123 5.08 -2.42 30.52
N PRO A 124 4.01 -3.25 30.48
CA PRO A 124 2.64 -2.81 30.67
C PRO A 124 2.40 -2.03 31.97
N ILE A 125 3.17 -2.30 33.03
CA ILE A 125 3.09 -1.56 34.30
C ILE A 125 3.46 -0.09 34.09
N HIS A 126 4.53 0.19 33.34
CA HIS A 126 4.96 1.55 33.03
C HIS A 126 4.01 2.21 32.02
N VAL A 127 3.45 1.46 31.08
CA VAL A 127 2.41 1.98 30.17
C VAL A 127 1.17 2.41 30.96
N GLU A 128 0.70 1.59 31.91
CA GLU A 128 -0.45 1.93 32.75
C GLU A 128 -0.22 3.23 33.54
N GLN A 129 0.99 3.45 34.05
CA GLN A 129 1.36 4.72 34.70
C GLN A 129 1.22 5.91 33.75
N LEU A 130 1.68 5.79 32.50
CA LEU A 130 1.52 6.85 31.51
C LEU A 130 0.05 7.13 31.19
N LEU A 131 -0.79 6.10 31.04
CA LEU A 131 -2.22 6.28 30.75
C LEU A 131 -2.96 7.02 31.88
N VAL A 132 -2.57 6.75 33.13
CA VAL A 132 -3.12 7.44 34.31
C VAL A 132 -2.64 8.89 34.39
N GLU A 133 -1.35 9.13 34.11
CA GLU A 133 -0.73 10.46 34.22
C GLU A 133 -1.10 11.40 33.07
N PHE A 134 -1.28 10.86 31.85
CA PHE A 134 -1.44 11.64 30.62
C PHE A 134 -2.72 11.27 29.87
N PRO A 135 -3.88 11.86 30.23
CA PRO A 135 -5.14 11.69 29.49
C PRO A 135 -5.09 12.11 28.02
N CYS A 136 -4.08 12.87 27.59
CA CYS A 136 -3.83 13.19 26.20
C CYS A 136 -3.48 11.95 25.36
N ILE A 137 -2.96 10.88 25.96
CA ILE A 137 -2.77 9.59 25.28
C ILE A 137 -4.15 9.02 24.98
N ARG A 138 -4.45 8.84 23.69
CA ARG A 138 -5.75 8.32 23.21
C ARG A 138 -5.63 6.89 22.69
N SER A 139 -4.45 6.51 22.23
CA SER A 139 -4.19 5.18 21.70
C SER A 139 -2.74 4.74 21.95
N LEU A 140 -2.53 3.43 21.85
CA LEU A 140 -1.24 2.76 21.97
C LEU A 140 -0.95 2.05 20.64
N MET A 141 0.30 2.02 20.21
CA MET A 141 0.69 1.38 18.95
C MET A 141 1.68 0.24 19.20
N LEU A 142 1.40 -0.89 18.55
CA LEU A 142 2.28 -2.06 18.44
C LEU A 142 2.68 -2.21 16.98
N SER A 143 3.95 -1.97 16.67
CA SER A 143 4.43 -2.00 15.29
C SER A 143 5.28 -3.24 15.02
N GLU A 144 5.04 -3.88 13.87
CA GLU A 144 5.88 -4.89 13.22
C GLU A 144 6.32 -6.10 14.06
N GLN A 145 5.60 -6.41 15.14
CA GLN A 145 5.86 -7.58 15.98
C GLN A 145 5.74 -8.90 15.19
N ARG A 146 6.41 -9.96 15.67
CA ARG A 146 6.40 -11.28 15.00
C ARG A 146 5.18 -12.12 15.42
N PHE A 147 4.48 -12.70 14.44
CA PHE A 147 3.35 -13.60 14.67
C PHE A 147 3.41 -14.96 13.96
N ALA A 148 4.49 -15.25 13.22
CA ALA A 148 4.71 -16.56 12.61
C ALA A 148 5.37 -17.52 13.62
N HIS A 149 4.55 -18.27 14.37
CA HIS A 149 5.00 -19.13 15.46
C HIS A 149 4.60 -20.59 15.21
N TYR A 150 5.56 -21.52 15.20
CA TYR A 150 5.26 -22.94 14.93
C TYR A 150 5.89 -23.87 15.97
N ALA A 151 5.99 -23.38 17.21
CA ALA A 151 6.59 -24.12 18.30
C ALA A 151 5.74 -25.35 18.68
N LYS A 152 6.41 -26.50 18.82
CA LYS A 152 5.78 -27.72 19.36
C LYS A 152 5.97 -27.74 20.87
N PHE A 153 4.92 -27.39 21.62
CA PHE A 153 4.90 -27.50 23.07
C PHE A 153 3.80 -28.46 23.52
N ASN A 154 4.14 -29.39 24.42
CA ASN A 154 3.23 -30.47 24.83
C ASN A 154 2.06 -30.00 25.71
N VAL A 155 2.15 -28.79 26.28
CA VAL A 155 1.12 -28.22 27.16
C VAL A 155 0.57 -26.93 26.55
N GLU A 156 -0.54 -27.05 25.84
CA GLU A 156 -1.11 -26.00 24.98
C GLU A 156 -1.27 -24.64 25.68
N ARG A 157 -1.69 -24.59 26.96
CA ARG A 157 -1.85 -23.31 27.69
C ARG A 157 -0.55 -22.51 27.91
N TYR A 158 0.62 -23.14 27.81
CA TYR A 158 1.92 -22.47 27.91
C TYR A 158 2.57 -22.26 26.54
N ALA A 159 1.94 -22.74 25.48
CA ALA A 159 2.40 -22.61 24.11
C ALA A 159 2.27 -21.19 23.51
N PRO A 160 1.35 -20.29 23.98
CA PRO A 160 1.25 -18.94 23.43
C PRO A 160 2.60 -18.20 23.45
N PRO A 161 3.06 -17.70 22.30
CA PRO A 161 4.30 -16.93 22.18
C PRO A 161 4.28 -15.65 23.04
N PRO A 162 5.46 -15.10 23.40
CA PRO A 162 5.54 -13.83 24.12
C PRO A 162 4.82 -12.68 23.40
N HIS A 163 4.99 -12.56 22.08
CA HIS A 163 4.34 -11.54 21.24
C HIS A 163 2.81 -11.59 21.35
N THR A 164 2.23 -12.79 21.26
CA THR A 164 0.79 -13.04 21.40
C THR A 164 0.30 -12.62 22.79
N ARG A 165 0.99 -13.06 23.86
CA ARG A 165 0.61 -12.72 25.24
C ARG A 165 0.68 -11.22 25.53
N TYR A 166 1.79 -10.59 25.15
CA TYR A 166 1.96 -9.15 25.32
C TYR A 166 0.85 -8.37 24.60
N THR A 167 0.52 -8.76 23.37
CA THR A 167 -0.55 -8.11 22.60
C THR A 167 -1.91 -8.23 23.31
N CYS A 168 -2.24 -9.42 23.85
CA CYS A 168 -3.45 -9.61 24.66
C CYS A 168 -3.46 -8.68 25.89
N ASP A 169 -2.37 -8.66 26.67
CA ASP A 169 -2.24 -7.83 27.87
C ASP A 169 -2.42 -6.34 27.57
N MET A 170 -1.89 -5.88 26.43
CA MET A 170 -2.01 -4.49 25.98
C MET A 170 -3.44 -4.12 25.56
N ILE A 171 -4.17 -5.02 24.89
CA ILE A 171 -5.58 -4.81 24.52
C ILE A 171 -6.44 -4.70 25.79
N GLU A 172 -6.25 -5.62 26.74
CA GLU A 172 -6.96 -5.60 28.01
C GLU A 172 -6.64 -4.33 28.82
N LEU A 173 -5.37 -3.92 28.88
CA LEU A 173 -4.96 -2.67 29.51
C LEU A 173 -5.64 -1.47 28.85
N ALA A 174 -5.60 -1.37 27.52
CA ALA A 174 -6.24 -0.26 26.81
C ALA A 174 -7.75 -0.20 27.06
N ALA A 175 -8.44 -1.34 27.02
CA ALA A 175 -9.87 -1.43 27.30
C ALA A 175 -10.24 -0.97 28.72
N ARG A 176 -9.45 -1.35 29.75
CA ARG A 176 -9.64 -0.88 31.14
C ARG A 176 -9.52 0.64 31.29
N HIS A 177 -8.79 1.29 30.38
CA HIS A 177 -8.59 2.74 30.37
C HIS A 177 -9.38 3.46 29.26
N GLY A 178 -10.24 2.75 28.51
CA GLY A 178 -11.03 3.31 27.41
C GLY A 178 -10.17 3.82 26.25
N ARG A 179 -9.03 3.18 25.99
CA ARG A 179 -8.08 3.50 24.90
C ARG A 179 -8.14 2.44 23.80
N HIS A 180 -7.49 2.74 22.68
CA HIS A 180 -7.32 1.81 21.57
C HIS A 180 -5.90 1.24 21.53
N VAL A 181 -5.76 -0.02 21.11
CA VAL A 181 -4.51 -0.60 20.62
C VAL A 181 -4.55 -0.66 19.11
N LEU A 182 -3.63 0.04 18.47
CA LEU A 182 -3.37 -0.01 17.04
C LEU A 182 -2.28 -1.05 16.82
N ILE A 183 -2.56 -2.05 16.00
CA ILE A 183 -1.59 -3.09 15.66
C ILE A 183 -1.26 -2.88 14.19
N VAL A 184 -0.02 -2.50 13.89
CA VAL A 184 0.45 -2.16 12.55
C VAL A 184 1.42 -3.26 12.11
N LEU A 185 1.07 -4.00 11.04
CA LEU A 185 1.87 -5.15 10.61
C LEU A 185 1.93 -5.26 9.08
N GLN A 186 3.12 -5.61 8.60
CA GLN A 186 3.46 -5.94 7.23
C GLN A 186 3.51 -7.46 6.91
N GLY A 187 3.80 -7.77 5.64
CA GLY A 187 3.99 -9.12 5.15
C GLY A 187 2.78 -10.04 5.37
N LEU A 188 3.03 -11.30 5.74
CA LEU A 188 1.98 -12.30 5.98
C LEU A 188 1.53 -12.35 7.46
N LYS A 189 1.94 -11.38 8.30
CA LYS A 189 1.72 -11.41 9.75
C LYS A 189 0.24 -11.51 10.13
N TRP A 190 -0.65 -10.81 9.43
CA TRP A 190 -2.10 -10.91 9.64
C TRP A 190 -2.69 -12.28 9.28
N LEU A 191 -2.16 -12.94 8.25
CA LEU A 191 -2.54 -14.33 7.93
C LEU A 191 -2.02 -15.28 9.00
N HIS A 192 -0.84 -15.05 9.55
CA HIS A 192 -0.34 -15.84 10.67
C HIS A 192 -1.20 -15.65 11.92
N ILE A 193 -1.57 -14.41 12.28
CA ILE A 193 -2.50 -14.17 13.40
C ILE A 193 -3.81 -14.96 13.21
N SER A 194 -4.32 -14.98 11.98
CA SER A 194 -5.59 -15.62 11.67
C SER A 194 -5.50 -17.16 11.62
N ALA A 195 -4.42 -17.73 11.06
CA ALA A 195 -4.33 -19.17 10.79
C ALA A 195 -3.54 -19.97 11.83
N ASP A 196 -2.47 -19.40 12.40
CA ASP A 196 -1.63 -20.10 13.37
C ASP A 196 -2.39 -20.34 14.67
N VAL A 197 -2.49 -21.62 15.06
CA VAL A 197 -3.21 -22.02 16.27
C VAL A 197 -2.64 -21.40 17.55
N LEU A 198 -1.37 -21.01 17.57
CA LEU A 198 -0.73 -20.37 18.72
C LEU A 198 -1.18 -18.91 18.91
N ASN A 199 -1.76 -18.28 17.89
CA ASN A 199 -2.33 -16.94 17.95
C ASN A 199 -3.83 -16.94 18.29
N ARG A 200 -4.46 -18.10 18.49
CA ARG A 200 -5.89 -18.17 18.87
C ARG A 200 -6.25 -17.31 20.09
N PRO A 201 -5.45 -17.24 21.17
CA PRO A 201 -5.78 -16.36 22.29
C PRO A 201 -5.91 -14.89 21.89
N LEU A 202 -5.11 -14.43 20.91
CA LEU A 202 -5.21 -13.07 20.40
C LEU A 202 -6.53 -12.84 19.65
N LEU A 203 -6.97 -13.77 18.79
CA LEU A 203 -8.27 -13.66 18.12
C LEU A 203 -9.44 -13.63 19.12
N GLU A 204 -9.36 -14.43 20.17
CA GLU A 204 -10.34 -14.45 21.28
C GLU A 204 -10.35 -13.11 22.03
N THR A 205 -9.18 -12.55 22.36
CA THR A 205 -9.06 -11.23 22.99
C THR A 205 -9.60 -10.12 22.09
N MET A 206 -9.32 -10.15 20.77
CA MET A 206 -9.84 -9.16 19.84
C MET A 206 -11.38 -9.17 19.83
N ARG A 207 -12.00 -10.35 19.77
CA ARG A 207 -13.46 -10.50 19.86
C ARG A 207 -14.05 -10.08 21.19
N ALA A 208 -13.30 -10.19 22.28
CA ALA A 208 -13.74 -9.75 23.61
C ALA A 208 -13.70 -8.22 23.76
N TYR A 209 -12.80 -7.55 23.04
CA TYR A 209 -12.59 -6.10 23.09
C TYR A 209 -12.59 -5.45 21.69
N PRO A 210 -13.61 -5.69 20.85
CA PRO A 210 -13.56 -5.37 19.42
C PRO A 210 -13.52 -3.86 19.14
N ASP A 211 -13.99 -3.05 20.08
CA ASP A 211 -13.96 -1.57 20.04
C ASP A 211 -12.62 -0.96 20.49
N HIS A 212 -11.70 -1.77 21.04
CA HIS A 212 -10.44 -1.30 21.64
C HIS A 212 -9.20 -1.80 20.92
N VAL A 213 -9.37 -2.53 19.81
CA VAL A 213 -8.26 -3.04 19.01
C VAL A 213 -8.52 -2.76 17.54
N ILE A 214 -7.50 -2.23 16.88
CA ILE A 214 -7.60 -1.77 15.49
C ILE A 214 -6.44 -2.41 14.73
N PRO A 215 -6.70 -3.46 13.93
CA PRO A 215 -5.71 -4.03 13.05
C PRO A 215 -5.49 -3.10 11.85
N ILE A 216 -4.23 -2.85 11.52
CA ILE A 216 -3.82 -1.93 10.46
C ILE A 216 -2.94 -2.68 9.46
N ASN A 217 -3.28 -2.53 8.17
CA ASN A 217 -2.45 -3.00 7.09
C ASN A 217 -1.32 -2.00 6.80
N GLU A 218 -0.08 -2.37 7.08
CA GLU A 218 1.10 -1.59 6.71
C GLU A 218 1.42 -1.73 5.21
N HIS A 219 1.39 -0.65 4.44
CA HIS A 219 1.65 -0.67 3.00
C HIS A 219 3.17 -0.67 2.74
N ILE A 220 3.78 -1.84 2.87
CA ILE A 220 5.17 -2.13 2.53
C ILE A 220 5.27 -3.56 1.96
N GLU A 221 6.35 -3.91 1.28
CA GLU A 221 6.56 -5.23 0.67
C GLU A 221 5.54 -5.64 -0.43
N SER A 222 5.83 -6.76 -1.08
CA SER A 222 5.21 -7.25 -2.31
C SER A 222 3.86 -7.97 -2.20
N ARG A 223 3.23 -8.04 -1.01
CA ARG A 223 2.01 -8.84 -0.76
C ARG A 223 0.82 -8.01 -0.30
N HIS A 224 0.60 -6.87 -0.95
CA HIS A 224 -0.41 -5.90 -0.54
C HIS A 224 -1.83 -6.50 -0.47
N LEU A 225 -2.34 -7.06 -1.57
CA LEU A 225 -3.74 -7.53 -1.66
C LEU A 225 -4.08 -8.60 -0.61
N ILE A 226 -3.19 -9.57 -0.43
CA ILE A 226 -3.38 -10.67 0.54
C ILE A 226 -3.40 -10.14 1.97
N ARG A 227 -2.48 -9.21 2.29
CA ARG A 227 -2.39 -8.61 3.62
C ARG A 227 -3.58 -7.71 3.91
N GLN A 228 -3.95 -6.83 2.98
CA GLN A 228 -5.12 -5.94 3.06
C GLN A 228 -6.39 -6.76 3.32
N THR A 229 -6.59 -7.86 2.58
CA THR A 229 -7.80 -8.68 2.69
C THR A 229 -7.83 -9.60 3.91
N ALA A 230 -6.69 -9.90 4.54
CA ALA A 230 -6.65 -10.54 5.85
C ALA A 230 -7.04 -9.60 6.98
N VAL A 231 -6.54 -8.35 6.97
CA VAL A 231 -6.96 -7.34 7.95
C VAL A 231 -8.46 -7.06 7.82
N TRP A 232 -8.91 -6.86 6.58
CA TRP A 232 -10.32 -6.64 6.29
C TRP A 232 -11.21 -7.83 6.68
N GLY A 233 -10.68 -9.05 6.56
CA GLY A 233 -11.35 -10.28 6.99
C GLY A 233 -11.59 -10.36 8.51
N LEU A 234 -10.73 -9.76 9.34
CA LEU A 234 -10.97 -9.64 10.79
C LEU A 234 -12.18 -8.74 11.09
N TRP A 235 -12.31 -7.63 10.36
CA TRP A 235 -13.44 -6.72 10.51
C TRP A 235 -14.74 -7.39 10.04
N LEU A 236 -14.75 -7.92 8.81
CA LEU A 236 -15.96 -8.56 8.27
C LEU A 236 -16.33 -9.86 8.99
N GLY A 237 -15.35 -10.58 9.55
CA GLY A 237 -15.52 -11.77 10.37
C GLY A 237 -15.96 -11.51 11.81
N GLY A 238 -16.17 -10.25 12.20
CA GLY A 238 -16.70 -9.87 13.51
C GLY A 238 -15.68 -9.93 14.65
N HIS A 239 -14.38 -9.88 14.35
CA HIS A 239 -13.32 -9.85 15.37
C HIS A 239 -13.04 -8.45 15.90
N VAL A 240 -13.32 -7.41 15.10
CA VAL A 240 -13.09 -6.00 15.44
C VAL A 240 -14.18 -5.12 14.84
N THR A 241 -14.42 -3.94 15.43
CA THR A 241 -15.39 -2.97 14.88
C THR A 241 -14.77 -1.96 13.92
N HIS A 242 -13.45 -1.77 14.00
CA HIS A 242 -12.67 -0.87 13.16
C HIS A 242 -11.44 -1.57 12.61
N TRP A 243 -10.96 -1.12 11.45
CA TRP A 243 -9.68 -1.51 10.87
C TRP A 243 -9.07 -0.32 10.13
N GLY A 244 -7.80 -0.44 9.77
CA GLY A 244 -7.11 0.64 9.08
C GLY A 244 -6.05 0.22 8.08
N ILE A 245 -5.48 1.24 7.47
CA ILE A 245 -4.34 1.15 6.56
C ILE A 245 -3.24 2.10 7.02
N GLU A 246 -2.00 1.78 6.67
CA GLU A 246 -0.86 2.66 6.81
C GLU A 246 -0.16 2.81 5.45
N PRO A 247 -0.59 3.78 4.63
CA PRO A 247 0.12 4.12 3.40
C PRO A 247 1.56 4.54 3.71
N GLN A 248 2.53 4.01 2.96
CA GLN A 248 3.94 4.38 3.10
C GLN A 248 4.68 4.41 1.76
N SER A 249 5.67 5.30 1.65
CA SER A 249 6.54 5.36 0.47
C SER A 249 7.53 4.18 0.35
N TRP A 250 7.79 3.49 1.46
CA TRP A 250 8.62 2.27 1.50
C TRP A 250 8.09 1.14 0.60
N TRP A 251 6.78 1.14 0.32
CA TRP A 251 6.17 0.20 -0.62
C TRP A 251 6.82 0.26 -2.01
N TYR A 252 7.13 1.45 -2.50
CA TYR A 252 7.63 1.66 -3.86
C TYR A 252 9.05 1.08 -4.04
N GLU A 253 9.92 1.32 -3.05
CA GLU A 253 11.26 0.72 -2.99
C GLU A 253 11.18 -0.80 -2.83
N SER A 254 10.37 -1.28 -1.88
CA SER A 254 10.17 -2.71 -1.63
C SER A 254 9.58 -3.46 -2.83
N SER A 255 8.97 -2.70 -3.74
CA SER A 255 8.39 -3.18 -4.99
C SER A 255 9.38 -3.12 -6.17
N PHE A 256 10.63 -2.72 -5.94
CA PHE A 256 11.67 -2.53 -6.95
C PHE A 256 11.26 -1.57 -8.07
N MET A 257 10.39 -0.61 -7.79
CA MET A 257 9.91 0.37 -8.78
C MET A 257 10.82 1.60 -8.75
N ASN A 258 11.34 1.99 -9.92
CA ASN A 258 12.25 3.13 -10.04
C ASN A 258 11.69 4.29 -10.89
N GLY A 259 10.46 4.15 -11.38
CA GLY A 259 9.84 5.06 -12.34
C GLY A 259 9.18 4.28 -13.47
N PRO A 260 8.37 4.95 -14.31
CA PRO A 260 7.53 4.29 -15.31
C PRO A 260 8.30 3.30 -16.18
N GLY A 261 7.94 2.02 -16.03
CA GLY A 261 8.48 0.86 -16.70
C GLY A 261 9.92 0.52 -16.32
N VAL A 262 10.52 1.13 -15.30
CA VAL A 262 11.90 0.89 -14.85
C VAL A 262 11.88 0.19 -13.49
N PHE A 263 12.52 -0.97 -13.42
CA PHE A 263 12.55 -1.80 -12.21
C PHE A 263 13.97 -1.99 -11.69
N GLY A 264 14.16 -2.34 -10.41
CA GLY A 264 15.46 -2.67 -9.81
C GLY A 264 15.67 -2.02 -8.44
N ASP A 265 16.79 -2.35 -7.84
CA ASP A 265 17.13 -2.00 -6.45
C ASP A 265 17.94 -0.69 -6.37
N HIS A 266 17.35 0.44 -6.75
CA HIS A 266 18.10 1.69 -6.95
C HIS A 266 17.62 2.92 -6.18
N LEU A 267 16.34 2.98 -5.74
CA LEU A 267 15.75 4.22 -5.24
C LEU A 267 15.59 4.31 -3.73
N HIS A 268 15.66 5.55 -3.24
CA HIS A 268 15.19 5.91 -1.91
C HIS A 268 13.65 6.03 -1.93
N PRO A 269 12.92 5.63 -0.86
CA PRO A 269 11.45 5.68 -0.79
C PRO A 269 10.86 7.05 -1.15
N ALA A 270 11.56 8.11 -0.73
CA ALA A 270 11.17 9.49 -0.99
C ALA A 270 10.97 9.84 -2.49
N GLU A 271 11.47 8.99 -3.40
CA GLU A 271 11.29 9.15 -4.84
C GLU A 271 9.92 8.65 -5.35
N MET A 272 9.14 7.94 -4.53
CA MET A 272 7.79 7.50 -4.87
C MET A 272 6.95 8.68 -5.40
N PRO A 273 6.25 8.53 -6.53
CA PRO A 273 5.28 9.52 -6.98
C PRO A 273 4.19 9.78 -5.92
N PRO A 274 3.95 11.05 -5.52
CA PRO A 274 2.95 11.39 -4.50
C PRO A 274 1.56 10.78 -4.75
N ALA A 275 1.14 10.71 -6.02
CA ALA A 275 -0.16 10.18 -6.40
C ALA A 275 -0.41 8.72 -5.95
N LEU A 276 0.61 7.91 -5.68
CA LEU A 276 0.41 6.55 -5.14
C LEU A 276 -0.23 6.56 -3.74
N TYR A 277 0.05 7.58 -2.91
CA TYR A 277 -0.67 7.76 -1.64
C TYR A 277 -2.18 7.89 -1.85
N ARG A 278 -2.60 8.55 -2.94
CA ARG A 278 -4.02 8.67 -3.27
C ARG A 278 -4.66 7.32 -3.54
N ALA A 279 -3.99 6.44 -4.29
CA ALA A 279 -4.48 5.09 -4.55
C ALA A 279 -4.64 4.28 -3.25
N MET A 280 -3.61 4.30 -2.39
CA MET A 280 -3.61 3.62 -1.09
C MET A 280 -4.76 4.09 -0.19
N ILE A 281 -4.93 5.41 -0.05
CA ILE A 281 -5.99 6.01 0.76
C ILE A 281 -7.38 5.67 0.21
N LEU A 282 -7.61 5.90 -1.10
CA LEU A 282 -8.91 5.68 -1.71
C LEU A 282 -9.32 4.20 -1.72
N GLN A 283 -8.36 3.28 -1.86
CA GLN A 283 -8.64 1.86 -1.72
C GLN A 283 -9.10 1.51 -0.29
N GLY A 284 -8.38 2.01 0.73
CA GLY A 284 -8.82 1.86 2.12
C GLY A 284 -10.23 2.41 2.35
N ALA A 285 -10.50 3.61 1.85
CA ALA A 285 -11.81 4.23 1.94
C ALA A 285 -12.89 3.38 1.27
N ALA A 286 -12.68 2.92 0.03
CA ALA A 286 -13.65 2.08 -0.68
C ALA A 286 -13.94 0.75 0.04
N MET A 287 -12.98 0.23 0.81
CA MET A 287 -13.13 -1.01 1.58
C MET A 287 -13.70 -0.80 3.00
N GLY A 288 -13.93 0.43 3.44
CA GLY A 288 -14.47 0.72 4.77
C GLY A 288 -13.41 0.94 5.87
N ALA A 289 -12.17 1.29 5.52
CA ALA A 289 -11.16 1.62 6.52
C ALA A 289 -11.53 2.91 7.26
N THR A 290 -11.62 2.83 8.59
CA THR A 290 -11.93 3.96 9.47
C THR A 290 -10.69 4.52 10.17
N VAL A 291 -9.51 3.91 9.97
CA VAL A 291 -8.24 4.38 10.53
C VAL A 291 -7.18 4.49 9.43
N TYR A 292 -6.48 5.62 9.40
CA TYR A 292 -5.38 5.90 8.47
C TYR A 292 -4.16 6.28 9.30
N SER A 293 -3.15 5.41 9.36
CA SER A 293 -1.84 5.73 9.92
C SER A 293 -0.91 6.19 8.80
N PHE A 294 0.04 7.08 9.08
CA PHE A 294 0.98 7.52 8.06
C PHE A 294 2.40 7.51 8.60
N GLU A 295 3.23 6.77 7.88
CA GLU A 295 4.68 6.62 7.99
C GLU A 295 5.22 6.63 6.55
N PRO A 296 6.46 7.07 6.28
CA PRO A 296 7.40 7.71 7.18
C PRO A 296 7.10 9.19 7.44
N TRP A 297 7.51 9.67 8.61
CA TRP A 297 7.33 11.07 9.01
C TRP A 297 7.89 12.05 7.97
N TRP A 298 8.94 11.73 7.21
CA TRP A 298 9.48 12.66 6.21
C TRP A 298 8.53 12.95 5.05
N ASP A 299 7.51 12.11 4.81
CA ASP A 299 6.47 12.36 3.81
C ASP A 299 5.37 13.31 4.31
N LEU A 300 5.40 13.66 5.60
CA LEU A 300 4.37 14.43 6.29
C LEU A 300 4.78 15.88 6.54
N PHE A 301 3.77 16.72 6.80
CA PHE A 301 3.93 18.10 7.26
C PHE A 301 4.86 18.95 6.38
N ASP A 302 5.77 19.70 7.01
CA ASP A 302 6.83 20.49 6.40
C ASP A 302 8.19 19.77 6.43
N TYR A 303 8.19 18.44 6.55
CA TYR A 303 9.41 17.62 6.56
C TYR A 303 10.00 17.36 5.16
N GLY A 304 11.02 16.50 5.09
CA GLY A 304 11.95 16.38 3.96
C GLY A 304 11.32 16.08 2.59
N ASN A 305 10.18 15.39 2.55
CA ASN A 305 9.45 15.02 1.34
C ASN A 305 7.99 15.55 1.37
N ARG A 306 7.81 16.79 1.84
CA ARG A 306 6.49 17.47 1.98
C ARG A 306 5.59 17.45 0.74
N ARG A 307 6.12 17.20 -0.46
CA ARG A 307 5.32 17.06 -1.69
C ARG A 307 4.29 15.93 -1.57
N CYS A 308 4.61 14.85 -0.87
CA CYS A 308 3.66 13.75 -0.63
C CYS A 308 2.46 14.26 0.19
N TRP A 309 2.73 15.02 1.25
CA TRP A 309 1.72 15.66 2.06
C TRP A 309 0.85 16.65 1.27
N GLU A 310 1.49 17.62 0.60
CA GLU A 310 0.82 18.76 -0.06
C GLU A 310 0.05 18.33 -1.33
N GLU A 311 0.60 17.41 -2.11
CA GLU A 311 0.04 17.05 -3.43
C GLU A 311 -0.96 15.88 -3.35
N ALA A 312 -0.83 14.98 -2.37
CA ALA A 312 -1.62 13.74 -2.35
C ALA A 312 -2.29 13.41 -1.01
N ILE A 313 -1.53 13.33 0.10
CA ILE A 313 -2.07 12.83 1.39
C ILE A 313 -3.15 13.77 1.92
N LEU A 314 -2.83 15.04 2.18
CA LEU A 314 -3.78 15.98 2.77
C LEU A 314 -5.00 16.25 1.87
N PRO A 315 -4.85 16.49 0.55
CA PRO A 315 -5.99 16.66 -0.34
C PRO A 315 -6.90 15.42 -0.37
N THR A 316 -6.34 14.21 -0.38
CA THR A 316 -7.13 12.98 -0.42
C THR A 316 -7.85 12.72 0.90
N LEU A 317 -7.20 12.96 2.06
CA LEU A 317 -7.87 12.85 3.37
C LEU A 317 -9.03 13.84 3.53
N ARG A 318 -8.85 15.08 3.06
CA ARG A 318 -9.94 16.07 3.00
C ARG A 318 -11.08 15.63 2.10
N GLU A 319 -10.78 14.98 0.98
CA GLU A 319 -11.80 14.41 0.11
C GLU A 319 -12.55 13.26 0.81
N VAL A 320 -11.84 12.34 1.47
CA VAL A 320 -12.42 11.22 2.23
C VAL A 320 -13.39 11.73 3.29
N VAL A 321 -12.97 12.71 4.10
CA VAL A 321 -13.80 13.31 5.16
C VAL A 321 -14.94 14.14 4.56
N GLY A 322 -14.61 15.06 3.65
CA GLY A 322 -15.57 16.03 3.11
C GLY A 322 -16.68 15.40 2.27
N LYS A 323 -16.36 14.35 1.50
CA LYS A 323 -17.33 13.58 0.70
C LYS A 323 -17.89 12.36 1.45
N LYS A 324 -17.44 12.10 2.68
CA LYS A 324 -17.79 10.93 3.50
C LYS A 324 -17.63 9.62 2.73
N LEU A 325 -16.44 9.40 2.18
CA LEU A 325 -16.19 8.30 1.24
C LEU A 325 -16.26 6.92 1.91
N VAL A 326 -15.99 6.82 3.21
CA VAL A 326 -15.93 5.53 3.91
C VAL A 326 -17.33 4.93 4.04
N PRO A 327 -17.60 3.73 3.51
CA PRO A 327 -18.86 3.01 3.70
C PRO A 327 -19.00 2.43 5.11
N THR A 328 -20.23 2.12 5.49
CA THR A 328 -20.51 1.28 6.66
C THR A 328 -20.20 -0.19 6.39
N GLN A 329 -20.12 -0.99 7.45
CA GLN A 329 -19.91 -2.43 7.33
C GLN A 329 -21.05 -3.11 6.56
N GLU A 330 -22.28 -2.66 6.76
CA GLU A 330 -23.47 -3.18 6.07
C GLU A 330 -23.40 -2.92 4.57
N GLN A 331 -23.05 -1.70 4.15
CA GLN A 331 -22.88 -1.37 2.73
C GLN A 331 -21.79 -2.23 2.07
N VAL A 332 -20.70 -2.49 2.79
CA VAL A 332 -19.64 -3.38 2.32
C VAL A 332 -20.12 -4.83 2.18
N ARG A 333 -20.86 -5.34 3.17
CA ARG A 333 -21.42 -6.70 3.16
C ARG A 333 -22.43 -6.89 2.04
N GLU A 334 -23.32 -5.93 1.82
CA GLU A 334 -24.30 -5.97 0.72
C GLU A 334 -23.63 -6.09 -0.65
N LYS A 335 -22.45 -5.47 -0.83
CA LYS A 335 -21.68 -5.55 -2.05
C LYS A 335 -20.86 -6.84 -2.18
N ASN A 336 -20.44 -7.42 -1.06
CA ASN A 336 -19.50 -8.52 -1.03
C ASN A 336 -20.18 -9.89 -0.84
N ARG A 337 -20.29 -10.67 -1.91
CA ARG A 337 -21.07 -11.92 -1.91
C ARG A 337 -20.25 -13.18 -1.65
N ALA A 338 -18.92 -13.07 -1.53
CA ALA A 338 -18.05 -14.22 -1.33
C ALA A 338 -16.95 -13.96 -0.30
N ALA A 339 -16.46 -15.02 0.31
CA ALA A 339 -15.33 -15.00 1.23
C ALA A 339 -14.44 -16.23 1.06
N TYR A 340 -13.21 -16.15 1.57
CA TYR A 340 -12.31 -17.29 1.69
C TYR A 340 -12.00 -17.52 3.17
N ARG A 341 -12.35 -18.70 3.69
CA ARG A 341 -12.09 -19.06 5.08
C ARG A 341 -10.76 -19.81 5.18
N LEU A 342 -9.82 -19.28 5.95
CA LEU A 342 -8.52 -19.89 6.16
C LEU A 342 -8.64 -21.25 6.86
N ALA A 343 -7.68 -22.15 6.60
CA ALA A 343 -7.48 -23.35 7.40
C ALA A 343 -6.51 -23.09 8.55
N PRO A 344 -6.72 -23.71 9.73
CA PRO A 344 -5.79 -23.58 10.85
C PRO A 344 -4.45 -24.27 10.53
N ALA A 345 -3.37 -23.65 10.97
CA ALA A 345 -2.00 -24.09 10.78
C ALA A 345 -1.32 -24.40 12.12
N ARG A 346 -0.68 -25.58 12.21
CA ARG A 346 0.13 -25.99 13.37
C ARG A 346 1.63 -25.99 13.09
N ASP A 347 1.98 -25.84 11.82
CA ASP A 347 3.35 -25.74 11.31
C ASP A 347 3.33 -24.97 9.98
N ILE A 348 4.53 -24.63 9.50
CA ILE A 348 4.67 -23.82 8.29
C ILE A 348 4.11 -24.52 7.05
N ASN A 349 4.24 -25.84 6.93
CA ASN A 349 3.70 -26.60 5.80
C ASN A 349 2.17 -26.56 5.78
N ALA A 350 1.53 -26.65 6.95
CA ALA A 350 0.09 -26.48 7.08
C ALA A 350 -0.36 -25.07 6.70
N PHE A 351 0.44 -24.04 6.98
CA PHE A 351 0.19 -22.65 6.58
C PHE A 351 0.29 -22.46 5.06
N HIS A 352 1.28 -23.08 4.40
CA HIS A 352 1.40 -23.03 2.93
C HIS A 352 0.19 -23.61 2.19
N ARG A 353 -0.66 -24.43 2.82
CA ARG A 353 -1.93 -24.85 2.20
C ARG A 353 -2.87 -23.67 1.95
N ASN A 354 -2.85 -22.65 2.81
CA ASN A 354 -3.57 -21.41 2.56
C ASN A 354 -2.91 -20.63 1.42
N LEU A 355 -1.57 -20.55 1.42
CA LEU A 355 -0.81 -19.81 0.41
C LEU A 355 -0.90 -20.41 -1.00
N TYR A 356 -1.13 -21.72 -1.12
CA TYR A 356 -1.34 -22.39 -2.40
C TYR A 356 -2.38 -21.67 -3.27
N ASP A 357 -3.49 -21.24 -2.66
CA ASP A 357 -4.52 -20.47 -3.36
C ASP A 357 -4.25 -18.96 -3.36
N LEU A 358 -3.64 -18.44 -2.28
CA LEU A 358 -3.61 -17.00 -2.01
C LEU A 358 -2.36 -16.26 -2.49
N ASP A 359 -1.17 -16.90 -2.48
CA ASP A 359 0.11 -16.21 -2.71
C ASP A 359 0.82 -16.74 -3.95
N TRP A 360 0.80 -15.95 -5.02
CA TRP A 360 1.47 -16.28 -6.29
C TRP A 360 2.98 -16.06 -6.25
N LEU A 361 3.47 -15.35 -5.23
CA LEU A 361 4.90 -15.12 -5.04
C LEU A 361 5.52 -16.34 -4.39
N SER A 362 5.03 -16.75 -3.20
CA SER A 362 5.59 -17.90 -2.49
C SER A 362 5.11 -19.24 -3.01
N ASP A 363 3.90 -19.32 -3.56
CA ASP A 363 3.12 -20.52 -3.89
C ASP A 363 2.45 -20.40 -5.27
N GLU A 364 1.48 -21.25 -5.61
CA GLU A 364 0.77 -21.18 -6.90
C GLU A 364 -0.12 -19.93 -7.02
N GLY A 365 -0.74 -19.49 -5.92
CA GLY A 365 -1.64 -18.35 -5.88
C GLY A 365 -2.83 -18.49 -6.83
N SER A 366 -3.35 -19.71 -7.02
CA SER A 366 -4.34 -20.00 -8.07
C SER A 366 -5.62 -19.17 -7.95
N LEU A 367 -6.13 -18.98 -6.73
CA LEU A 367 -7.29 -18.13 -6.49
C LEU A 367 -6.94 -16.65 -6.68
N ALA A 368 -5.82 -16.18 -6.14
CA ALA A 368 -5.43 -14.77 -6.28
C ALA A 368 -5.23 -14.38 -7.75
N ARG A 369 -4.61 -15.25 -8.55
CA ARG A 369 -4.47 -15.06 -10.01
C ARG A 369 -5.81 -15.05 -10.73
N ALA A 370 -6.72 -15.95 -10.35
CA ALA A 370 -8.07 -15.99 -10.91
C ALA A 370 -8.88 -14.74 -10.53
N PHE A 371 -8.75 -14.26 -9.29
CA PHE A 371 -9.60 -13.22 -8.72
C PHE A 371 -9.09 -11.82 -9.06
N TYR A 372 -7.83 -11.52 -8.72
CA TYR A 372 -7.23 -10.19 -8.85
C TYR A 372 -6.56 -9.98 -10.21
N GLY A 373 -6.05 -11.04 -10.83
CA GLY A 373 -5.17 -10.92 -12.00
C GLY A 373 -3.77 -10.48 -11.62
N VAL A 374 -2.79 -11.19 -12.14
CA VAL A 374 -1.37 -10.90 -11.93
C VAL A 374 -0.75 -10.61 -13.28
N TRP A 375 -0.07 -9.47 -13.43
CA TRP A 375 0.51 -9.07 -14.71
C TRP A 375 1.81 -9.82 -15.02
N GLU A 376 2.88 -9.56 -14.27
CA GLU A 376 4.12 -10.34 -14.29
C GLU A 376 4.61 -10.54 -12.84
N PRO A 377 4.58 -11.78 -12.31
CA PRO A 377 5.02 -12.06 -10.94
C PRO A 377 6.43 -11.53 -10.66
N MET A 378 6.63 -10.94 -9.48
CA MET A 378 7.87 -10.30 -9.03
C MET A 378 8.29 -9.02 -9.76
N LEU A 379 7.64 -8.65 -10.87
CA LEU A 379 7.94 -7.41 -11.59
C LEU A 379 7.05 -6.26 -11.12
N GLU A 380 5.74 -6.49 -11.07
CA GLU A 380 4.77 -5.56 -10.50
C GLU A 380 4.11 -6.25 -9.32
N PHE A 381 3.87 -5.47 -8.26
CA PHE A 381 3.13 -5.94 -7.08
C PHE A 381 1.85 -5.14 -7.04
N GLU A 382 0.75 -5.82 -7.32
CA GLU A 382 -0.53 -5.16 -7.55
C GLU A 382 -1.02 -4.48 -6.27
N LEU A 383 -1.20 -3.16 -6.34
CA LEU A 383 -1.96 -2.41 -5.35
C LEU A 383 -3.45 -2.53 -5.69
N ILE A 384 -3.80 -2.32 -6.96
CA ILE A 384 -5.16 -2.33 -7.49
C ILE A 384 -5.41 -3.63 -8.30
N PRO A 385 -6.55 -4.31 -8.11
CA PRO A 385 -6.88 -5.50 -8.89
C PRO A 385 -6.97 -5.24 -10.41
N ASN A 386 -6.41 -6.15 -11.20
CA ASN A 386 -6.42 -6.14 -12.67
C ASN A 386 -7.64 -6.80 -13.34
N ARG A 387 -8.46 -7.59 -12.60
CA ARG A 387 -9.58 -8.36 -13.18
C ARG A 387 -10.96 -8.07 -12.61
N ARG A 388 -11.12 -8.10 -11.29
CA ARG A 388 -12.43 -7.87 -10.64
C ARG A 388 -12.46 -6.52 -9.94
N ASN A 389 -13.64 -5.93 -9.89
CA ASN A 389 -13.85 -4.63 -9.27
C ASN A 389 -14.03 -4.65 -7.74
N TRP A 390 -13.69 -5.75 -7.09
CA TRP A 390 -13.88 -5.91 -5.65
C TRP A 390 -12.78 -6.78 -5.03
N PHE A 391 -12.90 -7.04 -3.74
CA PHE A 391 -11.92 -7.77 -2.93
C PHE A 391 -12.55 -9.01 -2.30
N LEU A 392 -11.74 -10.04 -2.05
CA LEU A 392 -12.16 -11.27 -1.39
C LEU A 392 -11.61 -11.30 0.04
N PRO A 393 -12.44 -11.23 1.08
CA PRO A 393 -12.00 -11.20 2.47
C PRO A 393 -11.45 -12.56 2.88
N LEU A 394 -10.35 -12.55 3.62
CA LEU A 394 -9.73 -13.74 4.17
C LEU A 394 -10.17 -13.89 5.63
N LEU A 395 -11.18 -14.73 5.85
CA LEU A 395 -11.80 -14.92 7.15
C LEU A 395 -10.97 -15.90 8.01
N PRO A 396 -10.75 -15.60 9.31
CA PRO A 396 -10.15 -16.54 10.23
C PRO A 396 -10.89 -17.90 10.29
N PRO A 397 -10.21 -19.00 10.64
CA PRO A 397 -10.86 -20.31 10.76
C PRO A 397 -11.98 -20.36 11.82
N ASP A 398 -11.94 -19.47 12.81
CA ASP A 398 -12.88 -19.40 13.93
C ASP A 398 -14.01 -18.38 13.75
N THR A 399 -14.15 -17.81 12.54
CA THR A 399 -15.23 -16.87 12.21
C THR A 399 -16.59 -17.48 12.56
N PRO A 400 -17.45 -16.75 13.32
CA PRO A 400 -18.76 -17.24 13.72
C PRO A 400 -19.65 -17.63 12.54
N GLN A 401 -20.50 -18.65 12.71
CA GLN A 401 -21.44 -19.07 11.67
C GLN A 401 -22.36 -17.92 11.21
N ALA A 402 -22.82 -17.08 12.14
CA ALA A 402 -23.65 -15.92 11.82
C ALA A 402 -22.97 -14.93 10.86
N GLU A 403 -21.63 -14.87 10.87
CA GLU A 403 -20.87 -14.04 9.93
C GLU A 403 -20.67 -14.74 8.59
N LEU A 404 -20.47 -16.07 8.59
CA LEU A 404 -20.38 -16.87 7.38
C LEU A 404 -21.69 -16.89 6.59
N ASP A 405 -22.83 -16.84 7.29
CA ASP A 405 -24.18 -16.84 6.70
C ASP A 405 -24.48 -15.55 5.89
N ASN A 406 -23.63 -14.52 5.99
CA ASN A 406 -23.74 -13.29 5.19
C ASN A 406 -23.19 -13.43 3.77
N TYR A 407 -22.54 -14.56 3.44
CA TYR A 407 -21.94 -14.79 2.13
C TYR A 407 -22.68 -15.87 1.36
N ASP A 408 -22.86 -15.65 0.06
CA ASP A 408 -23.42 -16.67 -0.83
C ASP A 408 -22.45 -17.82 -1.05
N CYS A 409 -21.14 -17.53 -1.00
CA CYS A 409 -20.07 -18.50 -1.20
C CYS A 409 -18.95 -18.27 -0.16
N VAL A 410 -18.66 -19.32 0.61
CA VAL A 410 -17.46 -19.38 1.46
C VAL A 410 -16.54 -20.46 0.92
N PHE A 411 -15.40 -20.03 0.38
CA PHE A 411 -14.40 -20.91 -0.19
C PHE A 411 -13.40 -21.38 0.87
N GLU A 412 -12.78 -22.53 0.63
CA GLU A 412 -11.77 -23.12 1.51
C GLU A 412 -10.48 -23.47 0.77
N PRO A 413 -9.35 -23.63 1.49
CA PRO A 413 -8.07 -23.98 0.89
C PRO A 413 -8.10 -25.31 0.16
N GLY A 414 -7.53 -25.33 -1.05
CA GLY A 414 -7.41 -26.51 -1.90
C GLY A 414 -8.72 -26.99 -2.50
N GLN A 415 -9.79 -26.20 -2.45
CA GLN A 415 -11.09 -26.58 -2.99
C GLN A 415 -11.06 -26.75 -4.52
N TYR A 416 -10.23 -25.98 -5.21
CA TYR A 416 -10.02 -26.07 -6.67
C TYR A 416 -8.54 -26.11 -7.00
N ALA A 417 -8.19 -26.90 -8.02
CA ALA A 417 -6.79 -27.22 -8.34
C ALA A 417 -6.15 -26.31 -9.39
N SER A 418 -6.89 -25.37 -9.99
CA SER A 418 -6.36 -24.50 -11.05
C SER A 418 -7.06 -23.15 -11.10
N VAL A 419 -6.43 -22.19 -11.79
CA VAL A 419 -6.97 -20.84 -12.03
C VAL A 419 -8.32 -20.92 -12.73
N GLU A 420 -8.44 -21.76 -13.76
CA GLU A 420 -9.66 -21.92 -14.56
C GLU A 420 -10.83 -22.48 -13.73
N ALA A 421 -10.53 -23.43 -12.83
CA ALA A 421 -11.53 -23.99 -11.93
C ALA A 421 -12.01 -22.95 -10.90
N TRP A 422 -11.09 -22.12 -10.38
CA TRP A 422 -11.44 -20.98 -9.54
C TRP A 422 -12.28 -19.94 -10.27
N GLU A 423 -11.93 -19.60 -11.51
CA GLU A 423 -12.72 -18.67 -12.33
C GLU A 423 -14.14 -19.16 -12.54
N GLU A 424 -14.34 -20.45 -12.84
CA GLU A 424 -15.66 -21.04 -13.00
C GLU A 424 -16.48 -20.96 -11.71
N ALA A 425 -15.86 -21.29 -10.56
CA ALA A 425 -16.53 -21.20 -9.27
C ALA A 425 -16.94 -19.76 -8.92
N LEU A 426 -16.07 -18.79 -9.19
CA LEU A 426 -16.31 -17.38 -8.91
C LEU A 426 -17.41 -16.76 -9.78
N ARG A 427 -17.66 -17.27 -10.99
CA ARG A 427 -18.66 -16.69 -11.92
C ARG A 427 -20.06 -16.60 -11.30
N ALA A 428 -20.42 -17.51 -10.40
CA ALA A 428 -21.76 -17.55 -9.80
C ALA A 428 -21.99 -16.45 -8.75
N CYS A 429 -20.97 -16.12 -7.95
CA CYS A 429 -21.10 -15.19 -6.82
C CYS A 429 -20.44 -13.83 -7.07
N MET A 430 -19.37 -13.80 -7.86
CA MET A 430 -18.52 -12.62 -8.12
C MET A 430 -18.15 -12.57 -9.62
N PRO A 431 -19.13 -12.22 -10.50
CA PRO A 431 -18.91 -12.18 -11.94
C PRO A 431 -17.83 -11.17 -12.33
N LEU A 432 -17.22 -11.38 -13.50
CA LEU A 432 -16.31 -10.39 -14.07
C LEU A 432 -17.09 -9.13 -14.44
N THR A 433 -16.58 -7.98 -14.01
CA THR A 433 -17.19 -6.66 -14.20
C THR A 433 -16.35 -5.73 -15.07
N THR A 434 -15.09 -6.11 -15.30
CA THR A 434 -14.09 -5.31 -15.99
C THR A 434 -13.50 -6.17 -17.10
N ALA A 435 -13.44 -5.66 -18.32
CA ALA A 435 -12.77 -6.38 -19.41
C ALA A 435 -11.25 -6.27 -19.25
N ASP A 436 -10.52 -7.25 -19.80
CA ASP A 436 -9.05 -7.23 -19.77
C ASP A 436 -8.53 -5.95 -20.43
N GLY A 437 -7.74 -5.16 -19.68
CA GLY A 437 -7.17 -3.89 -20.14
C GLY A 437 -8.01 -2.63 -19.86
N GLU A 438 -9.20 -2.77 -19.28
CA GLU A 438 -9.97 -1.64 -18.76
C GLU A 438 -9.48 -1.21 -17.36
N ALA A 439 -9.89 0.00 -16.95
CA ALA A 439 -9.57 0.52 -15.63
C ALA A 439 -10.34 -0.22 -14.54
N TRP A 440 -9.77 -0.28 -13.33
CA TRP A 440 -10.53 -0.78 -12.19
C TRP A 440 -11.61 0.23 -11.82
N THR A 441 -12.88 -0.21 -11.81
CA THR A 441 -14.02 0.65 -11.50
C THR A 441 -14.88 0.07 -10.39
N CYS A 442 -15.17 0.84 -9.34
CA CYS A 442 -15.91 0.33 -8.19
C CYS A 442 -16.93 1.37 -7.71
N SER A 443 -18.18 0.98 -7.53
CA SER A 443 -19.24 1.85 -6.96
C SER A 443 -19.59 1.45 -5.55
N ILE A 444 -19.41 2.34 -4.57
CA ILE A 444 -19.82 2.11 -3.18
C ILE A 444 -20.07 3.44 -2.46
N ASN A 445 -21.03 3.44 -1.53
CA ASN A 445 -21.38 4.62 -0.71
C ASN A 445 -21.76 5.87 -1.52
N GLY A 446 -22.39 5.68 -2.68
CA GLY A 446 -22.79 6.77 -3.57
C GLY A 446 -21.63 7.42 -4.34
N HIS A 447 -20.50 6.73 -4.47
CA HIS A 447 -19.34 7.18 -5.23
C HIS A 447 -18.81 6.07 -6.14
N ALA A 448 -18.40 6.46 -7.34
CA ALA A 448 -17.71 5.60 -8.30
C ALA A 448 -16.22 5.94 -8.34
N TYR A 449 -15.39 4.93 -8.10
CA TYR A 449 -13.94 5.00 -8.13
C TYR A 449 -13.45 4.48 -9.48
N VAL A 450 -12.46 5.14 -10.07
CA VAL A 450 -11.77 4.69 -11.29
C VAL A 450 -10.27 4.79 -11.05
N MET A 451 -9.58 3.65 -11.14
CA MET A 451 -8.14 3.58 -10.88
C MET A 451 -7.44 2.85 -12.00
N GLN A 452 -6.30 3.39 -12.41
CA GLN A 452 -5.35 2.67 -13.23
C GLN A 452 -4.74 1.52 -12.41
N THR A 453 -4.47 0.37 -13.06
CA THR A 453 -4.12 -0.89 -12.40
C THR A 453 -2.66 -1.31 -12.57
N HIS A 454 -1.82 -0.45 -13.14
CA HIS A 454 -0.38 -0.70 -13.26
C HIS A 454 0.43 0.42 -12.61
N GLU A 455 0.91 0.14 -11.41
CA GLU A 455 1.46 1.13 -10.50
C GLU A 455 2.84 1.64 -10.91
N ASN A 456 3.45 1.05 -11.96
CA ASN A 456 4.75 1.47 -12.46
C ASN A 456 4.87 1.40 -14.00
N LEU A 457 3.82 1.66 -14.78
CA LEU A 457 3.96 1.79 -16.25
C LEU A 457 2.88 2.63 -16.89
N TYR A 458 3.22 3.23 -18.04
CA TYR A 458 2.23 3.88 -18.90
C TYR A 458 1.37 2.84 -19.60
N LYS A 459 0.07 2.90 -19.32
CA LYS A 459 -0.95 2.17 -20.04
C LYS A 459 -2.27 2.88 -19.84
N GLN A 460 -2.78 3.43 -20.92
CA GLN A 460 -4.11 4.00 -20.97
C GLN A 460 -5.14 2.87 -20.87
N GLN A 461 -6.03 3.00 -19.89
CA GLN A 461 -7.10 2.05 -19.62
C GLN A 461 -8.45 2.77 -19.74
N PRO A 462 -9.34 2.34 -20.65
CA PRO A 462 -10.64 2.96 -20.80
C PRO A 462 -11.57 2.60 -19.62
N TYR A 463 -12.56 3.46 -19.38
CA TYR A 463 -13.65 3.22 -18.45
C TYR A 463 -14.99 3.72 -19.01
N SER A 464 -16.08 3.14 -18.52
CA SER A 464 -17.44 3.55 -18.85
C SER A 464 -18.33 3.47 -17.60
N LEU A 465 -18.90 4.61 -17.21
CA LEU A 465 -19.73 4.75 -16.01
C LEU A 465 -21.07 5.41 -16.36
N THR A 466 -22.08 5.14 -15.55
CA THR A 466 -23.34 5.90 -15.57
C THR A 466 -23.33 6.86 -14.39
N LEU A 467 -23.27 8.17 -14.65
CA LEU A 467 -23.10 9.22 -13.63
C LEU A 467 -24.19 10.30 -13.72
N PRO A 468 -24.40 11.10 -12.67
CA PRO A 468 -25.35 12.21 -12.70
C PRO A 468 -25.03 13.19 -13.82
N LYS A 469 -26.06 13.60 -14.56
CA LYS A 469 -25.95 14.46 -15.72
C LYS A 469 -25.39 15.85 -15.34
N PRO A 470 -24.24 16.26 -15.89
CA PRO A 470 -23.69 17.59 -15.68
C PRO A 470 -24.61 18.71 -16.18
N VAL A 471 -24.61 19.81 -15.43
CA VAL A 471 -25.21 21.08 -15.84
C VAL A 471 -24.40 21.66 -17.01
N ARG A 472 -25.06 21.92 -18.13
CA ARG A 472 -24.46 22.47 -19.36
C ARG A 472 -25.26 23.66 -19.87
N GLY A 473 -24.65 24.52 -20.67
CA GLY A 473 -25.29 25.74 -21.17
C GLY A 473 -25.35 26.83 -20.11
N LEU A 474 -24.33 26.92 -19.25
CA LEU A 474 -24.18 28.00 -18.28
C LEU A 474 -24.11 29.35 -19.02
N ALA A 475 -24.93 30.29 -18.58
CA ALA A 475 -24.90 31.68 -19.01
C ALA A 475 -24.65 32.56 -17.78
N ALA A 476 -23.75 33.53 -17.92
CA ALA A 476 -23.42 34.45 -16.84
C ALA A 476 -23.51 35.89 -17.33
N LEU A 477 -24.08 36.76 -16.50
CA LEU A 477 -24.22 38.19 -16.75
C LEU A 477 -23.81 38.96 -15.49
N ILE A 478 -23.12 40.08 -15.67
CA ILE A 478 -22.81 41.01 -14.59
C ILE A 478 -24.10 41.77 -14.23
N THR A 479 -24.44 41.80 -12.94
CA THR A 479 -25.62 42.53 -12.48
C THR A 479 -25.34 44.04 -12.42
N PRO A 480 -26.37 44.90 -12.44
CA PRO A 480 -26.17 46.35 -12.29
C PRO A 480 -25.44 46.77 -11.00
N GLY A 481 -25.40 45.91 -9.98
CA GLY A 481 -24.70 46.13 -8.72
C GLY A 481 -23.27 45.59 -8.67
N GLY A 482 -22.72 45.06 -9.77
CA GLY A 482 -21.36 44.49 -9.83
C GLY A 482 -21.25 43.03 -9.37
N GLY A 483 -22.38 42.34 -9.20
CA GLY A 483 -22.44 40.90 -8.88
C GLY A 483 -22.60 40.03 -10.13
N LEU A 484 -22.84 38.73 -9.92
CA LEU A 484 -23.09 37.76 -11.00
C LEU A 484 -24.52 37.22 -10.98
N HIS A 485 -25.15 37.15 -12.15
CA HIS A 485 -26.35 36.37 -12.39
C HIS A 485 -26.01 35.21 -13.32
N LEU A 486 -26.06 34.00 -12.77
CA LEU A 486 -25.82 32.76 -13.49
C LEU A 486 -27.16 32.07 -13.77
N LYS A 487 -27.32 31.53 -14.98
CA LYS A 487 -28.52 30.81 -15.42
C LYS A 487 -28.13 29.60 -16.26
N TRP A 488 -28.90 28.52 -16.15
CA TRP A 488 -28.70 27.28 -16.91
C TRP A 488 -30.06 26.66 -17.30
N PRO A 489 -30.11 25.68 -18.20
CA PRO A 489 -31.31 24.90 -18.47
C PRO A 489 -31.72 24.08 -17.23
N ALA A 490 -33.02 24.00 -16.97
CA ALA A 490 -33.52 23.14 -15.91
C ALA A 490 -33.35 21.66 -16.30
N ASP A 491 -32.81 20.86 -15.38
CA ASP A 491 -32.85 19.41 -15.41
C ASP A 491 -34.11 18.91 -14.68
N PRO A 492 -35.03 18.18 -15.33
CA PRO A 492 -36.22 17.62 -14.69
C PRO A 492 -35.94 16.68 -13.52
N GLY A 493 -34.76 16.05 -13.48
CA GLY A 493 -34.35 15.14 -12.41
C GLY A 493 -33.59 15.82 -11.27
N ALA A 494 -33.27 17.11 -11.38
CA ALA A 494 -32.50 17.82 -10.36
C ALA A 494 -33.38 18.20 -9.17
N SER A 495 -32.96 17.78 -7.96
CA SER A 495 -33.56 18.20 -6.70
C SER A 495 -32.97 19.53 -6.23
N ARG A 496 -31.70 19.78 -6.55
CA ARG A 496 -30.93 20.92 -6.07
C ARG A 496 -29.78 21.26 -6.99
N TYR A 497 -29.42 22.54 -7.04
CA TYR A 497 -28.21 23.04 -7.69
C TYR A 497 -27.29 23.71 -6.67
N PHE A 498 -25.98 23.53 -6.87
CA PHE A 498 -24.93 24.12 -6.07
C PHE A 498 -24.13 25.08 -6.96
N LEU A 499 -24.14 26.35 -6.58
CA LEU A 499 -23.24 27.34 -7.13
C LEU A 499 -21.88 27.20 -6.44
N LEU A 500 -20.87 26.93 -7.26
CA LEU A 500 -19.50 26.72 -6.86
C LEU A 500 -18.66 27.96 -7.14
N TYR A 501 -17.68 28.22 -6.30
CA TYR A 501 -16.68 29.28 -6.47
C TYR A 501 -15.27 28.77 -6.23
N ALA A 502 -14.32 29.21 -7.06
CA ALA A 502 -12.89 29.02 -6.85
C ALA A 502 -12.15 30.34 -7.08
N GLU A 503 -11.14 30.61 -6.24
CA GLU A 503 -10.25 31.77 -6.37
C GLU A 503 -9.28 31.59 -7.56
N GLY A 504 -8.97 32.70 -8.26
CA GLY A 504 -7.89 32.77 -9.26
C GLY A 504 -8.32 32.67 -10.73
N THR A 505 -7.31 32.55 -11.60
CA THR A 505 -7.43 32.28 -13.04
C THR A 505 -7.00 30.84 -13.32
N PRO A 506 -7.54 30.14 -14.34
CA PRO A 506 -7.13 28.77 -14.65
C PRO A 506 -5.62 28.73 -14.89
N ASP A 507 -4.88 28.04 -14.02
CA ASP A 507 -3.49 27.68 -14.26
C ASP A 507 -3.53 26.31 -14.96
N GLY A 508 -2.95 26.23 -16.16
CA GLY A 508 -3.18 25.15 -17.13
C GLY A 508 -2.89 23.74 -16.62
N ASN A 509 -2.28 23.59 -15.45
CA ASN A 509 -1.91 22.33 -14.84
C ASN A 509 -2.63 22.00 -13.52
N ARG A 510 -3.53 22.86 -13.00
CA ARG A 510 -4.27 22.58 -11.75
C ARG A 510 -5.77 22.79 -11.89
N GLN A 511 -6.54 21.75 -11.58
CA GLN A 511 -8.01 21.84 -11.44
C GLN A 511 -8.38 22.84 -10.33
N PRO A 512 -9.34 23.74 -10.54
CA PRO A 512 -9.77 24.68 -9.50
C PRO A 512 -10.41 23.96 -8.31
N LEU A 513 -10.04 24.35 -7.09
CA LEU A 513 -10.68 23.86 -5.87
C LEU A 513 -11.97 24.63 -5.59
N PHE A 514 -13.08 24.11 -6.11
CA PHE A 514 -14.40 24.69 -5.94
C PHE A 514 -14.96 24.48 -4.53
N LYS A 515 -15.58 25.53 -3.99
CA LYS A 515 -16.40 25.48 -2.77
C LYS A 515 -17.83 25.87 -3.11
N THR A 516 -18.80 25.19 -2.51
CA THR A 516 -20.20 25.60 -2.58
C THR A 516 -20.38 26.92 -1.84
N VAL A 517 -20.84 27.94 -2.57
CA VAL A 517 -21.13 29.28 -2.01
C VAL A 517 -22.62 29.57 -1.92
N LYS A 518 -23.44 28.85 -2.69
CA LYS A 518 -24.90 29.01 -2.66
C LYS A 518 -25.58 27.74 -3.16
N GLU A 519 -26.78 27.51 -2.63
CA GLU A 519 -27.62 26.37 -3.00
C GLU A 519 -29.00 26.90 -3.43
N THR A 520 -29.58 26.31 -4.47
CA THR A 520 -30.86 26.77 -5.05
C THR A 520 -31.60 25.63 -5.71
N ALA A 521 -32.94 25.67 -5.67
CA ALA A 521 -33.78 24.76 -6.46
C ALA A 521 -34.10 25.33 -7.86
N ALA A 522 -33.89 26.63 -8.05
CA ALA A 522 -34.15 27.30 -9.33
C ALA A 522 -32.94 27.16 -10.27
N PRO A 523 -33.14 27.12 -11.60
CA PRO A 523 -32.06 26.99 -12.58
C PRO A 523 -31.34 28.33 -12.84
N PHE A 524 -31.19 29.12 -11.78
CA PHE A 524 -30.45 30.38 -11.76
C PHE A 524 -30.00 30.71 -10.34
N ALA A 525 -28.92 31.48 -10.23
CA ALA A 525 -28.44 32.03 -8.98
C ALA A 525 -27.92 33.46 -9.19
N VAL A 526 -28.23 34.34 -8.25
CA VAL A 526 -27.65 35.69 -8.16
C VAL A 526 -26.68 35.73 -6.99
N TYR A 527 -25.46 36.22 -7.23
CA TYR A 527 -24.42 36.44 -6.24
C TYR A 527 -24.01 37.92 -6.25
N GLU A 528 -24.60 38.70 -5.34
CA GLU A 528 -24.60 40.18 -5.40
C GLU A 528 -23.21 40.81 -5.20
N ASN A 529 -22.35 40.19 -4.38
CA ASN A 529 -20.98 40.65 -4.12
C ASN A 529 -19.98 39.58 -4.55
N ALA A 530 -20.09 39.13 -5.80
CA ALA A 530 -19.23 38.10 -6.36
C ALA A 530 -17.76 38.59 -6.39
N PRO A 531 -16.80 37.94 -5.71
CA PRO A 531 -15.38 38.20 -5.94
C PRO A 531 -14.95 37.79 -7.36
N ALA A 532 -13.83 38.35 -7.83
CA ALA A 532 -13.19 37.87 -9.05
C ALA A 532 -12.77 36.40 -8.89
N GLY A 533 -13.00 35.58 -9.93
CA GLY A 533 -12.68 34.16 -9.89
C GLY A 533 -13.51 33.31 -10.85
N LEU A 534 -13.60 32.02 -10.53
CA LEU A 534 -14.31 31.03 -11.34
C LEU A 534 -15.60 30.60 -10.65
N TYR A 535 -16.69 30.56 -11.42
CA TYR A 535 -18.01 30.16 -10.95
C TYR A 535 -18.54 29.00 -11.77
N ALA A 536 -18.86 27.88 -11.13
CA ALA A 536 -19.41 26.70 -11.79
C ALA A 536 -20.72 26.28 -11.14
N VAL A 537 -21.46 25.40 -11.80
CA VAL A 537 -22.72 24.87 -11.27
C VAL A 537 -22.69 23.35 -11.38
N THR A 538 -23.12 22.70 -10.30
CA THR A 538 -23.44 21.28 -10.28
C THR A 538 -24.87 21.06 -9.78
N ALA A 539 -25.45 19.90 -10.07
CA ALA A 539 -26.76 19.47 -9.60
C ALA A 539 -26.68 18.17 -8.81
N GLU A 540 -27.46 18.06 -7.74
CA GLU A 540 -27.93 16.78 -7.23
C GLU A 540 -29.11 16.36 -8.10
N THR A 541 -28.97 15.23 -8.82
CA THR A 541 -29.94 14.85 -9.85
C THR A 541 -30.07 13.34 -9.99
N ALA A 542 -31.30 12.88 -10.24
CA ALA A 542 -31.59 11.49 -10.63
C ALA A 542 -31.45 11.28 -12.15
N THR A 543 -31.25 12.34 -12.93
CA THR A 543 -30.97 12.21 -14.36
C THR A 543 -29.54 11.72 -14.55
N MET A 544 -29.37 10.55 -15.13
CA MET A 544 -28.05 9.95 -15.37
C MET A 544 -27.66 10.04 -16.84
N GLU A 545 -26.36 10.05 -17.13
CA GLU A 545 -25.79 9.92 -18.47
C GLU A 545 -24.61 8.95 -18.47
N GLN A 546 -24.35 8.34 -19.63
CA GLN A 546 -23.15 7.54 -19.81
C GLN A 546 -21.93 8.45 -19.97
N ARG A 547 -20.91 8.23 -19.16
CA ARG A 547 -19.60 8.87 -19.25
C ARG A 547 -18.55 7.82 -19.62
N THR A 548 -17.80 8.11 -20.67
CA THR A 548 -16.64 7.33 -21.07
C THR A 548 -15.39 8.18 -20.92
N GLY A 549 -14.27 7.56 -20.56
CA GLY A 549 -12.98 8.21 -20.51
C GLY A 549 -11.87 7.18 -20.47
N ALA A 550 -10.65 7.64 -20.19
CA ALA A 550 -9.52 6.79 -19.91
C ALA A 550 -8.73 7.34 -18.72
N VAL A 551 -8.03 6.43 -18.05
CA VAL A 551 -7.03 6.72 -17.02
C VAL A 551 -5.69 6.18 -17.49
N ASN A 552 -4.60 6.84 -17.14
CA ASN A 552 -3.24 6.38 -17.39
C ASN A 552 -2.44 6.39 -16.08
N TYR A 553 -1.14 6.09 -16.14
CA TYR A 553 -0.23 6.00 -15.00
C TYR A 553 -0.46 7.10 -13.96
N LEU A 554 -0.80 6.71 -12.73
CA LEU A 554 -1.09 7.56 -11.57
C LEU A 554 -2.45 8.30 -11.57
N ASP A 555 -3.38 7.93 -12.45
CA ASP A 555 -4.73 8.48 -12.42
C ASP A 555 -5.65 7.68 -11.49
N TYR A 556 -6.14 8.36 -10.45
CA TYR A 556 -7.06 7.82 -9.46
C TYR A 556 -8.24 8.78 -9.25
N LEU A 557 -9.38 8.47 -9.87
CA LEU A 557 -10.55 9.34 -9.95
C LEU A 557 -11.66 8.87 -8.99
N VAL A 558 -12.43 9.83 -8.47
CA VAL A 558 -13.64 9.59 -7.67
C VAL A 558 -14.75 10.48 -8.20
N PHE A 559 -15.88 9.89 -8.53
CA PHE A 559 -17.08 10.57 -9.00
C PHE A 559 -18.22 10.37 -8.02
N SER A 560 -19.02 11.41 -7.78
CA SER A 560 -20.27 11.24 -7.05
C SER A 560 -21.32 10.59 -7.94
N GLU A 561 -22.12 9.69 -7.37
CA GLU A 561 -23.26 9.04 -8.04
C GLU A 561 -24.58 9.78 -7.84
N THR A 562 -24.57 10.87 -7.07
CA THR A 562 -25.77 11.69 -6.77
C THR A 562 -25.62 13.14 -7.19
N VAL A 563 -24.40 13.66 -7.19
CA VAL A 563 -24.08 15.04 -7.58
C VAL A 563 -23.23 15.03 -8.85
N SER A 564 -23.62 15.82 -9.84
CA SER A 564 -22.89 15.90 -11.11
C SER A 564 -21.50 16.56 -10.97
N GLU A 565 -20.63 16.40 -11.95
CA GLU A 565 -19.40 17.17 -12.02
C GLU A 565 -19.64 18.53 -12.73
N PRO A 566 -18.94 19.61 -12.33
CA PRO A 566 -18.95 20.84 -13.11
C PRO A 566 -18.20 20.65 -14.44
N VAL A 567 -18.82 21.02 -15.56
CA VAL A 567 -18.23 20.88 -16.90
C VAL A 567 -18.00 22.21 -17.62
N GLU A 568 -18.51 23.30 -17.06
CA GLU A 568 -18.37 24.67 -17.55
C GLU A 568 -18.16 25.60 -16.34
N TYR A 569 -17.46 26.71 -16.54
CA TYR A 569 -17.36 27.76 -15.55
C TYR A 569 -17.41 29.15 -16.18
N ALA A 570 -17.94 30.11 -15.43
CA ALA A 570 -17.88 31.53 -15.71
C ALA A 570 -16.64 32.14 -15.05
N ARG A 571 -15.74 32.70 -15.84
CA ARG A 571 -14.61 33.50 -15.38
C ARG A 571 -15.06 34.94 -15.23
N PHE A 572 -15.01 35.47 -14.01
CA PHE A 572 -15.39 36.84 -13.68
C PHE A 572 -14.17 37.62 -13.19
N ASP A 573 -13.89 38.78 -13.81
CA ASP A 573 -12.75 39.62 -13.45
C ASP A 573 -12.98 40.52 -12.24
N GLY A 574 -14.21 40.53 -11.70
CA GLY A 574 -14.60 41.34 -10.55
C GLY A 574 -15.22 42.69 -10.90
N SER A 575 -15.32 43.07 -12.18
CA SER A 575 -15.85 44.38 -12.56
C SER A 575 -16.54 44.46 -13.92
N GLU A 576 -15.92 44.00 -15.00
CA GLU A 576 -16.31 44.39 -16.37
C GLU A 576 -16.55 43.21 -17.32
N THR A 577 -15.89 42.07 -17.09
CA THR A 577 -15.97 40.93 -18.00
C THR A 577 -16.39 39.64 -17.30
N VAL A 578 -17.30 38.92 -17.95
CA VAL A 578 -17.64 37.54 -17.61
C VAL A 578 -17.67 36.70 -18.88
N GLU A 579 -16.97 35.57 -18.85
CA GLU A 579 -16.87 34.64 -19.97
C GLU A 579 -17.15 33.23 -19.47
N VAL A 580 -18.03 32.51 -20.16
CA VAL A 580 -18.28 31.10 -19.87
C VAL A 580 -17.47 30.24 -20.82
N VAL A 581 -16.69 29.32 -20.27
CA VAL A 581 -15.87 28.38 -21.03
C VAL A 581 -16.01 26.95 -20.48
N PRO A 582 -15.73 25.92 -21.28
CA PRO A 582 -15.64 24.54 -20.79
C PRO A 582 -14.55 24.41 -19.72
N MET A 583 -14.76 23.49 -18.76
CA MET A 583 -13.75 23.14 -17.78
C MET A 583 -12.51 22.60 -18.52
N PRO A 584 -11.29 23.14 -18.29
CA PRO A 584 -10.10 22.64 -18.94
C PRO A 584 -9.88 21.18 -18.56
N GLN A 585 -9.60 20.36 -19.56
CA GLN A 585 -8.99 19.06 -19.37
C GLN A 585 -7.52 19.25 -19.71
N PRO A 586 -6.59 19.07 -18.75
CA PRO A 586 -5.17 19.12 -19.08
C PRO A 586 -4.89 18.07 -20.18
N PRO A 587 -4.12 18.41 -21.22
CA PRO A 587 -3.72 17.42 -22.21
C PRO A 587 -2.94 16.30 -21.52
N ASP A 588 -3.27 15.05 -21.84
CA ASP A 588 -2.45 13.91 -21.43
C ASP A 588 -1.36 13.70 -22.48
N ASP A 589 -0.12 14.03 -22.13
CA ASP A 589 1.08 13.85 -22.96
C ASP A 589 1.81 12.54 -22.67
N ARG A 590 1.29 11.72 -21.74
CA ARG A 590 1.86 10.42 -21.41
C ARG A 590 1.63 9.42 -22.55
N PRO A 591 2.54 8.45 -22.76
CA PRO A 591 2.32 7.39 -23.73
C PRO A 591 1.06 6.57 -23.44
N ASP A 592 0.34 6.15 -24.49
CA ASP A 592 -0.82 5.25 -24.33
C ASP A 592 -0.42 3.85 -23.84
N ALA A 593 0.80 3.42 -24.11
CA ALA A 593 1.35 2.14 -23.66
C ALA A 593 2.89 2.19 -23.61
N GLN A 594 3.48 1.33 -22.78
CA GLN A 594 4.93 1.17 -22.64
C GLN A 594 5.34 -0.30 -22.73
N THR A 595 6.36 -0.57 -23.55
CA THR A 595 7.00 -1.89 -23.62
C THR A 595 8.15 -1.95 -22.62
N VAL A 596 8.08 -2.88 -21.67
CA VAL A 596 9.14 -3.08 -20.65
C VAL A 596 10.25 -4.00 -21.14
N PHE A 597 9.90 -5.00 -21.96
CA PHE A 597 10.84 -5.92 -22.60
C PHE A 597 10.23 -6.56 -23.86
N PRO A 598 10.99 -6.72 -24.95
CA PRO A 598 12.34 -6.20 -25.18
C PRO A 598 12.34 -4.71 -25.53
N THR A 599 13.44 -4.04 -25.22
CA THR A 599 13.76 -2.69 -25.73
C THR A 599 14.97 -2.79 -26.66
N PHE A 600 14.96 -2.00 -27.75
CA PHE A 600 16.02 -2.01 -28.77
C PHE A 600 16.73 -0.65 -28.88
N ASP A 601 16.69 0.14 -27.80
CA ASP A 601 17.31 1.45 -27.75
C ASP A 601 18.82 1.33 -28.00
N GLY A 602 19.30 2.08 -28.99
CA GLY A 602 20.70 2.08 -29.41
C GLY A 602 21.11 0.93 -30.35
N VAL A 603 20.19 0.07 -30.80
CA VAL A 603 20.48 -0.99 -31.79
C VAL A 603 20.54 -0.38 -33.20
N PRO A 604 21.66 -0.48 -33.93
CA PRO A 604 21.70 -0.09 -35.33
C PRO A 604 20.74 -0.95 -36.16
N GLU A 605 19.98 -0.35 -37.08
CA GLU A 605 18.95 -1.04 -37.88
C GLU A 605 19.46 -2.33 -38.56
N LYS A 606 20.70 -2.29 -39.09
CA LYS A 606 21.36 -3.47 -39.70
C LYS A 606 21.60 -4.65 -38.76
N TYR A 607 21.57 -4.43 -37.44
CA TYR A 607 21.78 -5.44 -36.41
C TYR A 607 20.49 -5.79 -35.66
N MET A 608 19.33 -5.27 -36.07
CA MET A 608 18.04 -5.63 -35.47
C MET A 608 17.79 -7.15 -35.47
N PRO A 609 18.04 -7.90 -36.57
CA PRO A 609 17.86 -9.35 -36.55
C PRO A 609 18.76 -10.07 -35.54
N VAL A 610 19.95 -9.54 -35.26
CA VAL A 610 20.86 -10.09 -34.26
C VAL A 610 20.33 -9.84 -32.84
N ALA A 611 19.85 -8.63 -32.58
CA ALA A 611 19.24 -8.28 -31.30
C ALA A 611 17.97 -9.12 -31.03
N ASP A 612 17.15 -9.36 -32.04
CA ASP A 612 15.98 -10.24 -31.97
C ASP A 612 16.37 -11.69 -31.62
N GLU A 613 17.39 -12.25 -32.29
CA GLU A 613 17.89 -13.60 -32.01
C GLU A 613 18.39 -13.73 -30.56
N ILE A 614 19.16 -12.75 -30.06
CA ILE A 614 19.65 -12.73 -28.68
C ILE A 614 18.50 -12.58 -27.68
N THR A 615 17.52 -11.73 -27.97
CA THR A 615 16.31 -11.56 -27.16
C THR A 615 15.54 -12.89 -27.03
N GLY A 616 15.39 -13.63 -28.12
CA GLY A 616 14.81 -14.98 -28.10
C GLY A 616 15.57 -15.96 -27.21
N ARG A 617 16.91 -15.83 -27.11
CA ARG A 617 17.72 -16.63 -26.20
C ARG A 617 17.56 -16.23 -24.74
N ILE A 618 17.41 -14.94 -24.44
CA ILE A 618 17.11 -14.45 -23.09
C ILE A 618 15.76 -15.02 -22.61
N GLU A 619 14.73 -15.00 -23.45
CA GLU A 619 13.43 -15.60 -23.14
C GLU A 619 13.49 -17.12 -22.96
N ALA A 620 14.28 -17.82 -23.79
CA ALA A 620 14.51 -19.24 -23.62
C ALA A 620 15.24 -19.55 -22.29
N MET A 621 16.19 -18.69 -21.88
CA MET A 621 16.89 -18.81 -20.60
C MET A 621 15.95 -18.58 -19.42
N LYS A 622 15.07 -17.58 -19.48
CA LYS A 622 14.01 -17.35 -18.48
C LYS A 622 13.15 -18.60 -18.29
N LYS A 623 12.64 -19.18 -19.39
CA LYS A 623 11.85 -20.42 -19.32
C LYS A 623 12.59 -21.58 -18.67
N ALA A 624 13.87 -21.78 -19.01
CA ALA A 624 14.70 -22.82 -18.41
C ALA A 624 14.94 -22.57 -16.90
N TYR A 625 15.16 -21.30 -16.52
CA TYR A 625 15.38 -20.88 -15.14
C TYR A 625 14.13 -21.08 -14.27
N GLU A 626 12.95 -20.67 -14.77
CA GLU A 626 11.67 -20.81 -14.07
C GLU A 626 11.19 -22.26 -14.01
N ALA A 627 11.61 -23.10 -14.97
CA ALA A 627 11.47 -24.56 -14.89
C ALA A 627 12.49 -25.23 -13.96
N MET A 628 13.41 -24.46 -13.36
CA MET A 628 14.49 -24.94 -12.48
C MET A 628 15.39 -25.99 -13.15
N ASP A 629 15.52 -25.97 -14.48
CA ASP A 629 16.37 -26.88 -15.24
C ASP A 629 17.79 -26.32 -15.34
N TRP A 630 18.63 -26.63 -14.34
CA TRP A 630 20.02 -26.18 -14.33
C TRP A 630 20.82 -26.65 -15.54
N ARG A 631 20.48 -27.79 -16.17
CA ARG A 631 21.20 -28.27 -17.36
C ARG A 631 20.88 -27.39 -18.55
N ALA A 632 19.59 -27.13 -18.79
CA ALA A 632 19.16 -26.22 -19.84
C ALA A 632 19.72 -24.81 -19.64
N VAL A 633 19.73 -24.29 -18.40
CA VAL A 633 20.38 -23.00 -18.09
C VAL A 633 21.88 -23.02 -18.42
N THR A 634 22.59 -24.11 -18.11
CA THR A 634 24.04 -24.26 -18.40
C THR A 634 24.34 -24.33 -19.91
N GLU A 635 23.37 -24.69 -20.75
CA GLU A 635 23.53 -24.69 -22.21
C GLU A 635 23.56 -23.30 -22.83
N PHE A 636 23.12 -22.26 -22.11
CA PHE A 636 23.28 -20.87 -22.56
C PHE A 636 24.71 -20.37 -22.44
N TYR A 637 25.55 -21.01 -21.62
CA TYR A 637 26.95 -20.66 -21.44
C TYR A 637 27.82 -21.29 -22.52
N CYS A 638 28.73 -20.51 -23.09
CA CYS A 638 29.76 -20.95 -24.04
C CYS A 638 30.73 -21.93 -23.35
N PRO A 639 31.25 -22.97 -24.04
CA PRO A 639 32.32 -23.82 -23.50
C PRO A 639 33.54 -23.01 -23.01
N ASP A 640 33.85 -21.91 -23.69
CA ASP A 640 34.93 -20.98 -23.35
C ASP A 640 34.47 -19.84 -22.42
N TYR A 641 33.34 -20.00 -21.73
CA TYR A 641 32.84 -18.99 -20.79
C TYR A 641 33.85 -18.76 -19.64
N GLU A 642 34.09 -17.48 -19.36
CA GLU A 642 34.86 -17.00 -18.21
C GLU A 642 34.28 -15.65 -17.76
N ASP A 643 33.89 -15.55 -16.48
CA ASP A 643 33.37 -14.30 -15.90
C ASP A 643 34.45 -13.38 -15.34
N ALA A 644 34.04 -12.23 -14.78
CA ALA A 644 34.96 -11.25 -14.21
C ALA A 644 35.80 -11.78 -13.03
N ASN A 645 35.40 -12.87 -12.39
CA ASN A 645 36.10 -13.52 -11.28
C ASN A 645 36.93 -14.73 -11.73
N GLY A 646 36.97 -15.02 -13.04
CA GLY A 646 37.67 -16.18 -13.59
C GLY A 646 36.87 -17.50 -13.47
N PHE A 647 35.58 -17.45 -13.14
CA PHE A 647 34.79 -18.68 -13.09
C PHE A 647 34.35 -19.14 -14.47
N HIS A 648 34.47 -20.45 -14.72
CA HIS A 648 34.16 -21.07 -16.01
C HIS A 648 32.77 -21.70 -16.06
N ARG A 649 32.37 -22.20 -17.24
CA ARG A 649 31.06 -22.82 -17.48
C ARG A 649 30.68 -23.89 -16.44
N GLU A 650 31.65 -24.70 -16.02
CA GLU A 650 31.41 -25.75 -15.01
C GLU A 650 30.98 -25.18 -13.65
N TYR A 651 31.55 -24.05 -13.26
CA TYR A 651 31.18 -23.34 -12.03
C TYR A 651 29.74 -22.86 -12.13
N ALA A 652 29.40 -22.14 -13.21
CA ALA A 652 28.05 -21.62 -13.42
C ALA A 652 26.99 -22.74 -13.35
N GLY A 653 27.23 -23.87 -14.00
CA GLY A 653 26.31 -25.01 -13.95
C GLY A 653 26.17 -25.64 -12.55
N ARG A 654 27.26 -25.74 -11.78
CA ARG A 654 27.20 -26.22 -10.38
C ARG A 654 26.47 -25.24 -9.48
N ALA A 655 26.70 -23.94 -9.64
CA ALA A 655 26.04 -22.89 -8.89
C ALA A 655 24.53 -22.88 -9.15
N TRP A 656 24.09 -22.96 -10.40
CA TRP A 656 22.66 -23.11 -10.72
C TRP A 656 22.03 -24.38 -10.15
N LYS A 657 22.75 -25.50 -10.20
CA LYS A 657 22.31 -26.75 -9.58
C LYS A 657 22.11 -26.60 -8.06
N TRP A 658 22.99 -25.88 -7.37
CA TRP A 658 22.85 -25.59 -5.95
C TRP A 658 21.66 -24.67 -5.67
N TRP A 659 21.53 -23.58 -6.42
CA TRP A 659 20.42 -22.64 -6.33
C TRP A 659 19.07 -23.36 -6.46
N PHE A 660 18.87 -24.15 -7.51
CA PHE A 660 17.60 -24.84 -7.73
C PHE A 660 17.33 -26.00 -6.75
N ARG A 661 18.35 -26.58 -6.12
CA ARG A 661 18.15 -27.60 -5.08
C ARG A 661 17.66 -27.03 -3.76
N ARG A 662 17.98 -25.77 -3.48
CA ARG A 662 17.71 -25.11 -2.19
C ARG A 662 16.41 -24.33 -2.19
N ASN A 663 15.84 -24.07 -3.37
CA ASN A 663 14.66 -23.21 -3.52
C ASN A 663 13.48 -24.03 -4.07
N ASN A 664 12.27 -23.51 -3.86
CA ASN A 664 11.01 -24.19 -4.19
C ASN A 664 10.35 -23.62 -5.45
N LYS A 665 10.59 -22.34 -5.74
CA LYS A 665 10.04 -21.61 -6.90
C LYS A 665 11.05 -20.55 -7.34
N THR A 666 11.14 -20.27 -8.63
CA THR A 666 12.10 -19.33 -9.19
C THR A 666 11.46 -18.40 -10.22
N PHE A 667 11.93 -17.16 -10.28
CA PHE A 667 11.50 -16.14 -11.23
C PHE A 667 12.73 -15.43 -11.81
N MET A 668 12.78 -15.26 -13.13
CA MET A 668 13.83 -14.47 -13.78
C MET A 668 13.21 -13.19 -14.33
N LEU A 669 13.47 -12.06 -13.65
CA LEU A 669 13.15 -10.74 -14.18
C LEU A 669 14.29 -10.23 -15.04
N ARG A 670 13.93 -9.58 -16.13
CA ARG A 670 14.85 -9.09 -17.14
C ARG A 670 14.37 -7.77 -17.67
N GLN A 671 15.29 -6.82 -17.79
CA GLN A 671 15.05 -5.58 -18.49
C GLN A 671 16.34 -5.11 -19.14
N ILE A 672 16.30 -4.86 -20.46
CA ILE A 672 17.46 -4.37 -21.18
C ILE A 672 17.69 -2.90 -20.84
N ARG A 673 18.91 -2.59 -20.40
CA ARG A 673 19.36 -1.21 -20.16
C ARG A 673 20.03 -0.61 -21.38
N ARG A 674 20.85 -1.42 -22.07
CA ARG A 674 21.64 -0.94 -23.20
C ARG A 674 22.15 -2.09 -24.05
N TRP A 675 22.07 -1.90 -25.36
CA TRP A 675 22.79 -2.68 -26.35
C TRP A 675 24.13 -2.02 -26.69
N ASN A 676 25.15 -2.83 -26.93
CA ASN A 676 26.44 -2.38 -27.43
C ASN A 676 26.92 -3.32 -28.56
N PHE A 677 27.05 -2.73 -29.75
CA PHE A 677 27.49 -3.37 -30.99
C PHE A 677 28.84 -2.81 -31.50
N ASP A 678 29.54 -1.99 -30.71
CA ASP A 678 30.72 -1.23 -31.15
C ASP A 678 31.81 -2.13 -31.74
N VAL A 679 32.02 -3.32 -31.15
CA VAL A 679 33.02 -4.31 -31.58
C VAL A 679 32.44 -5.46 -32.39
N TYR A 680 31.14 -5.48 -32.67
CA TYR A 680 30.46 -6.63 -33.27
C TYR A 680 31.01 -6.96 -34.66
N ALA A 681 31.31 -5.93 -35.48
CA ALA A 681 31.83 -6.14 -36.83
C ALA A 681 33.23 -6.79 -36.86
N GLU A 682 34.03 -6.55 -35.82
CA GLU A 682 35.41 -7.04 -35.72
C GLU A 682 35.51 -8.38 -34.99
N THR A 683 34.66 -8.59 -33.98
CA THR A 683 34.79 -9.71 -33.03
C THR A 683 33.63 -10.69 -33.06
N GLY A 684 32.49 -10.32 -33.66
CA GLY A 684 31.25 -11.08 -33.56
C GLY A 684 30.58 -11.05 -32.18
N LEU A 685 31.08 -10.22 -31.25
CA LEU A 685 30.56 -10.11 -29.89
C LEU A 685 29.51 -9.01 -29.77
N VAL A 686 28.46 -9.27 -28.98
CA VAL A 686 27.44 -8.29 -28.62
C VAL A 686 27.37 -8.20 -27.10
N GLN A 687 27.40 -6.99 -26.56
CA GLN A 687 27.24 -6.77 -25.13
C GLN A 687 25.86 -6.22 -24.84
N VAL A 688 25.18 -6.82 -23.86
CA VAL A 688 23.85 -6.40 -23.41
C VAL A 688 23.91 -6.16 -21.91
N ARG A 689 23.79 -4.89 -21.50
CA ARG A 689 23.58 -4.56 -20.08
C ARG A 689 22.11 -4.68 -19.78
N MET A 690 21.76 -5.43 -18.74
CA MET A 690 20.38 -5.66 -18.35
C MET A 690 20.24 -5.79 -16.84
N LEU A 691 19.10 -5.35 -16.30
CA LEU A 691 18.60 -5.88 -15.04
C LEU A 691 18.43 -7.39 -15.25
N PHE A 692 19.10 -8.19 -14.41
CA PHE A 692 19.05 -9.65 -14.51
C PHE A 692 18.75 -10.21 -13.12
N PHE A 693 17.49 -10.16 -12.73
CA PHE A 693 17.03 -10.48 -11.38
C PHE A 693 16.61 -11.95 -11.29
N CYS A 694 17.45 -12.78 -10.68
CA CYS A 694 17.18 -14.18 -10.43
C CYS A 694 16.63 -14.34 -9.01
N VAL A 695 15.30 -14.34 -8.89
CA VAL A 695 14.57 -14.43 -7.62
C VAL A 695 14.18 -15.88 -7.36
N ALA A 696 14.17 -16.28 -6.09
CA ALA A 696 13.64 -17.57 -5.68
C ALA A 696 12.94 -17.50 -4.33
N VAL A 697 12.02 -18.44 -4.14
CA VAL A 697 11.33 -18.66 -2.87
C VAL A 697 11.94 -19.87 -2.20
N ARG A 698 12.18 -19.76 -0.90
CA ARG A 698 12.65 -20.87 -0.09
C ARG A 698 11.69 -21.13 1.05
N ARG A 699 11.35 -22.41 1.26
CA ARG A 699 10.49 -22.88 2.35
C ARG A 699 11.25 -23.88 3.19
N ASP A 700 11.15 -23.73 4.51
CA ASP A 700 11.66 -24.70 5.49
C ASP A 700 13.15 -25.08 5.24
N ASP A 701 14.02 -24.07 5.08
CA ASP A 701 15.47 -24.25 4.83
C ASP A 701 16.20 -24.81 6.06
N GLN A 702 15.93 -26.06 6.42
CA GLN A 702 16.59 -26.71 7.55
C GLN A 702 18.08 -26.94 7.25
N PRO A 703 19.00 -26.70 8.21
CA PRO A 703 18.77 -26.34 9.62
C PRO A 703 18.66 -24.82 9.89
N PHE A 704 18.72 -23.99 8.86
CA PHE A 704 18.78 -22.52 9.00
C PHE A 704 17.42 -21.88 9.33
N GLY A 705 16.30 -22.58 9.05
CA GLY A 705 14.96 -22.15 9.47
C GLY A 705 14.44 -20.92 8.76
N TYR A 706 14.74 -20.76 7.47
CA TYR A 706 14.29 -19.64 6.64
C TYR A 706 13.09 -20.00 5.77
N ASP A 707 12.10 -19.11 5.75
CA ASP A 707 10.98 -19.10 4.81
C ASP A 707 10.82 -17.67 4.26
N GLY A 708 10.97 -17.50 2.95
CA GLY A 708 10.96 -16.18 2.32
C GLY A 708 11.50 -16.12 0.90
N ILE A 709 11.70 -14.88 0.43
CA ILE A 709 12.19 -14.57 -0.91
C ILE A 709 13.70 -14.25 -0.84
N VAL A 710 14.48 -14.90 -1.69
CA VAL A 710 15.90 -14.65 -1.90
C VAL A 710 16.16 -14.22 -3.35
N ARG A 711 17.28 -13.54 -3.59
CA ARG A 711 17.65 -13.08 -4.93
C ARG A 711 19.15 -13.15 -5.18
N ILE A 712 19.51 -13.26 -6.46
CA ILE A 712 20.82 -12.93 -7.01
C ILE A 712 20.64 -12.16 -8.34
N PRO A 713 21.55 -11.24 -8.70
CA PRO A 713 22.66 -10.80 -7.88
C PRO A 713 22.21 -9.86 -6.75
N ARG A 714 23.05 -9.71 -5.72
CA ARG A 714 22.71 -8.98 -4.49
C ARG A 714 23.24 -7.55 -4.47
N HIS A 715 24.06 -7.14 -5.42
CA HIS A 715 24.52 -5.76 -5.52
C HIS A 715 23.40 -4.79 -5.88
N LYS A 716 23.57 -3.53 -5.48
CA LYS A 716 22.64 -2.44 -5.78
C LYS A 716 22.34 -2.40 -7.28
N GLY A 717 21.06 -2.40 -7.62
CA GLY A 717 20.59 -2.37 -9.00
C GLY A 717 20.48 -3.68 -9.75
N ALA A 718 21.17 -4.72 -9.28
CA ALA A 718 21.15 -6.06 -9.88
C ALA A 718 21.34 -6.11 -11.41
N GLU A 719 22.18 -5.22 -11.93
CA GLU A 719 22.47 -5.16 -13.37
C GLU A 719 23.69 -6.00 -13.72
N VAL A 720 23.60 -6.73 -14.83
CA VAL A 720 24.65 -7.60 -15.36
C VAL A 720 24.87 -7.29 -16.83
N THR A 721 26.14 -7.17 -17.23
CA THR A 721 26.54 -7.09 -18.64
C THR A 721 26.79 -8.49 -19.17
N CYS A 722 25.92 -8.95 -20.07
CA CYS A 722 26.04 -10.23 -20.75
C CYS A 722 26.73 -10.04 -22.10
N THR A 723 27.87 -10.69 -22.31
CA THR A 723 28.57 -10.73 -23.60
C THR A 723 28.17 -12.00 -24.35
N TRP A 724 27.58 -11.83 -25.52
CA TRP A 724 27.06 -12.90 -26.37
C TRP A 724 27.98 -13.14 -27.56
N VAL A 725 28.15 -14.42 -27.91
CA VAL A 725 28.87 -14.89 -29.09
C VAL A 725 28.04 -15.93 -29.82
N ARG A 726 28.14 -15.99 -31.15
CA ARG A 726 27.49 -17.02 -31.97
C ARG A 726 28.42 -18.21 -32.13
N GLU A 727 28.01 -19.37 -31.65
CA GLU A 727 28.78 -20.62 -31.66
C GLU A 727 27.86 -21.80 -31.99
N ASN A 728 28.25 -22.64 -32.95
CA ASN A 728 27.44 -23.78 -33.43
C ASN A 728 25.99 -23.35 -33.79
N ASP A 729 25.86 -22.25 -34.52
CA ASP A 729 24.60 -21.63 -34.94
C ASP A 729 23.66 -21.17 -33.80
N ALA A 730 24.16 -21.05 -32.56
CA ALA A 730 23.40 -20.53 -31.43
C ALA A 730 24.14 -19.39 -30.71
N TRP A 731 23.40 -18.39 -30.23
CA TRP A 731 23.96 -17.38 -29.34
C TRP A 731 24.13 -17.93 -27.92
N ARG A 732 25.33 -17.72 -27.36
CA ARG A 732 25.77 -18.18 -26.04
C ARG A 732 26.45 -17.07 -25.27
N LEU A 733 26.35 -17.13 -23.94
CA LEU A 733 27.06 -16.26 -23.00
C LEU A 733 28.53 -16.64 -22.98
N LEU A 734 29.39 -15.73 -23.44
CA LEU A 734 30.84 -15.82 -23.31
C LEU A 734 31.32 -15.27 -21.96
N ARG A 735 30.62 -14.24 -21.44
CA ARG A 735 30.99 -13.57 -20.18
C ARG A 735 29.79 -12.88 -19.55
N THR A 736 29.75 -12.86 -18.22
CA THR A 736 28.86 -12.01 -17.41
C THR A 736 29.70 -11.12 -16.50
N ASP A 737 29.31 -9.86 -16.34
CA ASP A 737 29.97 -8.91 -15.45
C ASP A 737 28.93 -8.07 -14.68
N PRO A 738 28.81 -8.22 -13.34
CA PRO A 738 29.55 -9.17 -12.49
C PRO A 738 29.17 -10.64 -12.77
N ALA A 739 29.86 -11.58 -12.09
CA ALA A 739 29.60 -13.01 -12.18
C ALA A 739 28.13 -13.36 -11.89
N LEU A 740 27.48 -14.12 -12.80
CA LEU A 740 26.12 -14.63 -12.61
C LEU A 740 26.05 -16.07 -13.12
N PRO A 741 25.79 -17.06 -12.24
CA PRO A 741 25.52 -16.97 -10.80
C PRO A 741 26.78 -16.79 -9.96
N ASN A 742 26.64 -16.33 -8.71
CA ASN A 742 27.72 -16.28 -7.71
C ASN A 742 27.36 -17.15 -6.49
N LEU A 743 28.18 -18.16 -6.16
CA LEU A 743 27.96 -19.05 -5.02
C LEU A 743 28.00 -18.32 -3.67
N GLU A 744 28.85 -17.30 -3.53
CA GLU A 744 28.91 -16.49 -2.31
C GLU A 744 27.53 -15.89 -2.02
N GLU A 745 26.86 -15.32 -3.02
CA GLU A 745 25.52 -14.76 -2.87
C GLU A 745 24.42 -15.81 -2.65
N ILE A 746 24.58 -17.01 -3.23
CA ILE A 746 23.63 -18.14 -3.09
C ILE A 746 23.58 -18.67 -1.66
N LEU A 747 24.69 -18.60 -0.92
CA LEU A 747 24.80 -19.19 0.42
C LEU A 747 24.08 -18.36 1.50
N TRP A 748 23.87 -17.06 1.29
CA TRP A 748 23.28 -16.18 2.29
C TRP A 748 21.76 -16.33 2.44
N ASN A 749 21.27 -16.21 3.68
CA ASN A 749 19.85 -16.22 4.05
C ASN A 749 19.49 -14.83 4.56
N ASP A 750 19.27 -13.90 3.64
CA ASP A 750 19.07 -12.50 4.01
C ASP A 750 17.98 -11.88 3.14
N ARG A 751 17.21 -10.94 3.71
CA ARG A 751 16.09 -10.28 3.01
C ARG A 751 16.62 -9.36 1.91
N PRO A 752 15.77 -8.92 0.96
CA PRO A 752 16.19 -8.05 -0.14
C PRO A 752 16.88 -6.73 0.26
N MET A 753 16.74 -6.28 1.52
CA MET A 753 17.10 -4.96 2.03
C MET A 753 18.29 -4.93 3.04
N ASP A 754 18.87 -6.08 3.40
CA ASP A 754 19.69 -6.19 4.62
C ASP A 754 21.21 -5.90 4.46
N LYS A 755 21.68 -5.19 3.41
CA LYS A 755 23.13 -4.92 3.26
C LYS A 755 23.54 -3.46 3.18
N LYS A 756 24.28 -3.04 4.22
CA LYS A 756 25.23 -1.89 4.21
C LYS A 756 26.59 -2.24 3.62
N GLU A 757 26.88 -3.52 3.37
CA GLU A 757 28.14 -3.98 2.79
C GLU A 757 27.99 -4.22 1.30
N THR A 758 28.76 -3.48 0.49
CA THR A 758 29.03 -3.87 -0.89
C THR A 758 29.74 -5.21 -0.85
N LEU A 759 29.06 -6.28 -1.26
CA LEU A 759 29.75 -7.52 -1.63
C LEU A 759 30.59 -7.16 -2.85
N VAL A 760 31.83 -6.76 -2.62
CA VAL A 760 32.86 -6.84 -3.66
C VAL A 760 32.98 -8.33 -3.93
N PRO A 761 32.70 -8.82 -5.16
CA PRO A 761 32.95 -10.20 -5.49
C PRO A 761 34.40 -10.47 -5.12
N SER A 762 34.63 -11.23 -4.05
CA SER A 762 35.98 -11.44 -3.57
C SER A 762 36.67 -12.32 -4.60
N VAL A 763 37.68 -11.75 -5.24
CA VAL A 763 38.87 -12.50 -5.58
C VAL A 763 39.36 -13.03 -4.24
N ASP A 764 39.22 -14.34 -4.00
CA ASP A 764 39.90 -14.98 -2.87
C ASP A 764 41.36 -14.50 -2.86
N GLU A 765 41.82 -13.93 -1.75
CA GLU A 765 43.26 -13.86 -1.45
C GLU A 765 43.82 -15.28 -1.25
#